data_AF-A0A1C0YRB8-F1
#
_entry.id   AF-A0A1C0YRB8-F1
#
_cell.length_a   1.000
_cell.length_b   1.000
_cell.length_c   1.000
_cell.angle_alpha   90.00
_cell.angle_beta   90.00
_cell.angle_gamma   90.00
#
_symmetry.space_group_name_H-M   'P 1'
#
loop_
_entity.id
_entity.type
_entity.pdbx_description
1 polymer ?
#
loop_
_entity_poly.entity_id
_entity_poly.type
_entity_poly.pdbx_seq_one_letter_code
_entity_poly.pdbx_strand_id
1 'polypeptide(L)'
;MLKNINDFLDRIAEHKWIPKLRITGGVLWNLALLFCTLAVIFTVFVGSVGAGYFAALVREEPLRSSEEMREDIFSYEETSEIYFANDIYIGKVRTDLERRETSLTNVSPNVINAVFATEDEYFREHNGIVPKAVLRGIVQDLSNSATQTGGSTLTQQLIKNQILTNEVSYERKAKEILLAMRLEHFMTKEEILEAYLNIIPYGRNAEGRNIAGIATAAEGIFGTTPDKLNLPQAAYIAGIPQAPFAYTPFTQRGEVKSAEGLEPGFNRMKTVLFRMKEEGFITQAQYDEAVAYDLKADFRAKQTSGTELYPYITYEAERRTVEILTKQLAAKDGVTELELEQNAKLYEKYSILADRDMRSSGYRIYTTIDKTMYDALNKAAAEFNSYGQTMTSTKTDPETGETIEVKEPVQVASVLMDNKTGRVIAFVGGRDFAADELNYATQGYRSNGSTMKPLLVYAPAIDLGFIGAGSPVVDVKFKRKSDGYAPENFIPTQELGLIPARKALALSQNLAALRLYNMTLTDHKPQEYIEKMNFSRINENNLIHLSAALGGGIEMTVEENTAAYASLANGGQYNRGYMIEKIVDLDGNIVFEHKVEPTQIYKPETAYIVSDMLKDTLDQGHTGAKAGSQLRFSREHVSAKTGTSQTFHDVWLMGYNPNITLSAWLGYGIPKPLNTMVNTYGEPSARVNALWAKLMNTVYATNPDLVSPNTKMEKPANVVAQSFCGISGRLLSSTCSAAGFGVTDLFNKAVFVPTKVDDSIVSSSAVTIGGQKYTPLKGTPSAFITNGGIALSPSFAKRMLGSLGGDPSKLISHASYGGGAVRSMRDDGVAPAAPSAAVNGSTISWSASSSRDVVGYYIYKQGGGRIGTISEGSRRSRTVGYGSYYVTAVDIAGRESRASNVVSYSAPPPPKPKPSTNSSGNSGSTSEGSSSNEGGNAPATPVTPQAEQPAEETATPSAAEGESESGTP
;
A
#
# COMPACT_ATOMS: atom_id res chain seq x y z
N MET A 1 44.11 -54.71 99.83
CA MET A 1 43.23 -54.34 98.69
C MET A 1 43.56 -55.16 97.46
N LEU A 2 44.63 -54.85 96.69
CA LEU A 2 45.03 -55.61 95.49
C LEU A 2 45.09 -57.14 95.70
N LYS A 3 45.68 -57.62 96.80
CA LYS A 3 45.74 -59.06 97.12
C LYS A 3 44.35 -59.71 97.20
N ASN A 4 43.40 -59.05 97.86
CA ASN A 4 42.01 -59.52 97.97
C ASN A 4 41.25 -59.51 96.62
N ILE A 5 41.70 -58.70 95.65
CA ILE A 5 41.13 -58.66 94.30
C ILE A 5 41.64 -59.87 93.50
N ASN A 6 42.93 -60.19 93.58
CA ASN A 6 43.48 -61.41 92.98
C ASN A 6 42.87 -62.67 93.63
N ASP A 7 42.86 -62.77 94.96
CA ASP A 7 42.26 -63.91 95.69
C ASP A 7 40.76 -64.10 95.34
N PHE A 8 40.06 -63.05 94.90
CA PHE A 8 38.68 -63.12 94.41
C PHE A 8 38.58 -63.57 92.95
N LEU A 9 39.45 -63.06 92.07
CA LEU A 9 39.52 -63.44 90.66
C LEU A 9 39.98 -64.90 90.48
N ASP A 10 40.95 -65.36 91.26
CA ASP A 10 41.45 -66.74 91.22
C ASP A 10 40.38 -67.74 91.72
N ARG A 11 39.65 -67.40 92.79
CA ARG A 11 38.48 -68.17 93.27
C ARG A 11 37.34 -68.25 92.24
N ILE A 12 37.21 -67.24 91.39
CA ILE A 12 36.28 -67.27 90.26
C ILE A 12 36.82 -68.20 89.17
N ALA A 13 38.12 -68.13 88.85
CA ALA A 13 38.75 -68.92 87.78
C ALA A 13 38.70 -70.45 87.99
N GLU A 14 38.77 -70.94 89.23
CA GLU A 14 38.73 -72.39 89.54
C GLU A 14 37.35 -73.04 89.35
N HIS A 15 36.28 -72.27 89.15
CA HIS A 15 34.92 -72.81 89.06
C HIS A 15 34.69 -73.56 87.72
N LYS A 16 34.28 -74.84 87.80
CA LYS A 16 34.14 -75.81 86.68
C LYS A 16 33.28 -75.41 85.46
N TRP A 17 32.67 -74.23 85.45
CA TRP A 17 31.83 -73.69 84.36
C TRP A 17 32.51 -72.56 83.56
N ILE A 18 33.58 -71.94 84.09
CA ILE A 18 34.33 -70.84 83.46
C ILE A 18 34.96 -71.23 82.11
N PRO A 19 35.54 -72.45 81.90
CA PRO A 19 36.08 -72.83 80.60
C PRO A 19 35.05 -72.78 79.47
N LYS A 20 33.77 -73.09 79.76
CA LYS A 20 32.68 -72.95 78.78
C LYS A 20 32.39 -71.48 78.51
N LEU A 21 32.27 -70.64 79.53
CA LEU A 21 32.04 -69.18 79.35
C LEU A 21 33.15 -68.51 78.53
N ARG A 22 34.42 -68.86 78.73
CA ARG A 22 35.54 -68.30 77.93
C ARG A 22 35.50 -68.76 76.48
N ILE A 23 35.07 -69.99 76.22
CA ILE A 23 34.90 -70.51 74.84
C ILE A 23 33.67 -69.87 74.18
N THR A 24 32.50 -69.83 74.83
CA THR A 24 31.30 -69.20 74.27
C THR A 24 31.50 -67.71 74.03
N GLY A 25 32.16 -67.00 74.95
CA GLY A 25 32.52 -65.59 74.78
C GLY A 25 33.51 -65.37 73.63
N GLY A 26 34.53 -66.22 73.49
CA GLY A 26 35.47 -66.16 72.36
C GLY A 26 34.82 -66.51 71.02
N VAL A 27 33.89 -67.45 70.98
CA VAL A 27 33.09 -67.78 69.78
C VAL A 27 32.15 -66.63 69.42
N LEU A 28 31.44 -66.03 70.39
CA LEU A 28 30.59 -64.86 70.16
C LEU A 28 31.41 -63.64 69.68
N TRP A 29 32.61 -63.42 70.24
CA TRP A 29 33.51 -62.36 69.79
C TRP A 29 34.05 -62.61 68.38
N ASN A 30 34.43 -63.84 68.06
CA ASN A 30 34.90 -64.20 66.71
C ASN A 30 33.76 -64.18 65.68
N LEU A 31 32.52 -64.52 66.08
CA LEU A 31 31.33 -64.35 65.24
C LEU A 31 30.98 -62.86 65.04
N ALA A 32 31.14 -62.01 66.06
CA ALA A 32 30.98 -60.57 65.94
C ALA A 32 32.06 -59.96 65.04
N LEU A 33 33.33 -60.35 65.18
CA LEU A 33 34.42 -59.95 64.29
C LEU A 33 34.19 -60.43 62.85
N LEU A 34 33.72 -61.67 62.66
CA LEU A 34 33.36 -62.19 61.34
C LEU A 34 32.21 -61.39 60.73
N PHE A 35 31.16 -61.08 61.51
CA PHE A 35 30.04 -60.26 61.07
C PHE A 35 30.49 -58.83 60.72
N CYS A 36 31.32 -58.18 61.54
CA CYS A 36 31.89 -56.87 61.23
C CYS A 36 32.79 -56.91 59.99
N THR A 37 33.57 -57.98 59.79
CA THR A 37 34.44 -58.14 58.61
C THR A 37 33.61 -58.35 57.35
N LEU A 38 32.57 -59.20 57.40
CA LEU A 38 31.62 -59.41 56.31
C LEU A 38 30.82 -58.14 56.02
N ALA A 39 30.42 -57.38 57.03
CA ALA A 39 29.76 -56.09 56.87
C ALA A 39 30.68 -55.08 56.17
N VAL A 40 31.94 -54.95 56.57
CA VAL A 40 32.92 -54.08 55.90
C VAL A 40 33.16 -54.53 54.45
N ILE A 41 33.34 -55.83 54.19
CA ILE A 41 33.48 -56.37 52.84
C ILE A 41 32.23 -56.07 52.00
N PHE A 42 31.03 -56.24 52.56
CA PHE A 42 29.77 -55.94 51.88
C PHE A 42 29.60 -54.44 51.61
N THR A 43 29.92 -53.56 52.56
CA THR A 43 29.91 -52.10 52.36
C THR A 43 30.90 -51.66 51.29
N VAL A 44 32.13 -52.22 51.28
CA VAL A 44 33.12 -51.94 50.23
C VAL A 44 32.64 -52.47 48.88
N PHE A 45 32.09 -53.68 48.81
CA PHE A 45 31.55 -54.26 47.58
C PHE A 45 30.39 -53.43 47.00
N VAL A 46 29.38 -53.11 47.83
CA VAL A 46 28.23 -52.28 47.42
C VAL A 46 28.69 -50.87 47.02
N GLY A 47 29.66 -50.29 47.75
CA GLY A 47 30.27 -49.00 47.40
C GLY A 47 31.00 -49.03 46.04
N SER A 48 31.80 -50.07 45.78
CA SER A 48 32.50 -50.25 44.49
C SER A 48 31.54 -50.51 43.33
N VAL A 49 30.49 -51.32 43.53
CA VAL A 49 29.45 -51.55 42.51
C VAL A 49 28.67 -50.26 42.22
N GLY A 50 28.27 -49.51 43.25
CA GLY A 50 27.59 -48.23 43.11
C GLY A 50 28.45 -47.17 42.41
N ALA A 51 29.72 -47.05 42.78
CA ALA A 51 30.66 -46.14 42.13
C ALA A 51 30.94 -46.52 40.67
N GLY A 52 31.10 -47.82 40.38
CA GLY A 52 31.27 -48.32 39.00
C GLY A 52 30.03 -48.09 38.14
N TYR A 53 28.83 -48.26 38.69
CA TYR A 53 27.57 -47.97 38.00
C TYR A 53 27.40 -46.47 37.74
N PHE A 54 27.65 -45.61 38.73
CA PHE A 54 27.64 -44.16 38.57
C PHE A 54 28.64 -43.71 37.49
N ALA A 55 29.87 -44.22 37.52
CA ALA A 55 30.90 -43.93 36.53
C ALA A 55 30.51 -44.37 35.11
N ALA A 56 29.75 -45.46 34.96
CA ALA A 56 29.21 -45.89 33.68
C ALA A 56 28.12 -44.93 33.15
N LEU A 57 27.23 -44.43 34.02
CA LEU A 57 26.16 -43.48 33.66
C LEU A 57 26.68 -42.09 33.27
N VAL A 58 27.82 -41.65 33.81
CA VAL A 58 28.40 -40.32 33.49
C VAL A 58 29.56 -40.38 32.50
N ARG A 59 29.89 -41.57 31.96
CA ARG A 59 31.04 -41.83 31.08
C ARG A 59 31.10 -40.95 29.83
N GLU A 60 29.93 -40.60 29.29
CA GLU A 60 29.77 -39.87 28.04
C GLU A 60 29.49 -38.37 28.25
N GLU A 61 29.54 -37.90 29.50
CA GLU A 61 29.39 -36.47 29.82
C GLU A 61 30.72 -35.72 29.56
N PRO A 62 30.73 -34.67 28.72
CA PRO A 62 31.95 -33.93 28.41
C PRO A 62 32.47 -33.15 29.62
N LEU A 63 33.81 -33.07 29.76
CA LEU A 63 34.50 -32.35 30.82
C LEU A 63 34.52 -30.83 30.56
N ARG A 64 33.34 -30.17 30.66
CA ARG A 64 33.21 -28.70 30.59
C ARG A 64 34.18 -28.01 31.55
N SER A 65 34.82 -26.96 31.06
CA SER A 65 35.67 -26.01 31.80
C SER A 65 34.88 -25.18 32.83
N SER A 66 35.56 -24.28 33.55
CA SER A 66 34.90 -23.33 34.44
C SER A 66 34.20 -22.23 33.63
N GLU A 67 34.80 -21.87 32.51
CA GLU A 67 34.35 -20.85 31.57
C GLU A 67 33.07 -21.32 30.87
N GLU A 68 33.09 -22.49 30.21
CA GLU A 68 31.92 -23.06 29.52
C GLU A 68 30.72 -23.25 30.45
N MET A 69 30.90 -23.74 31.69
CA MET A 69 29.77 -23.89 32.61
C MET A 69 29.26 -22.57 33.18
N ARG A 70 30.07 -21.52 33.22
CA ARG A 70 29.57 -20.18 33.61
C ARG A 70 28.86 -19.52 32.44
N GLU A 71 29.30 -19.75 31.20
CA GLU A 71 28.55 -19.39 29.99
C GLU A 71 27.20 -20.13 29.92
N ASP A 72 27.18 -21.46 30.07
CA ASP A 72 25.97 -22.32 30.13
C ASP A 72 24.95 -21.90 31.23
N ILE A 73 25.38 -21.16 32.26
CA ILE A 73 24.55 -20.80 33.43
C ILE A 73 24.20 -19.30 33.50
N PHE A 74 25.07 -18.41 33.00
CA PHE A 74 24.80 -16.97 32.94
C PHE A 74 24.30 -16.50 31.57
N SER A 75 24.14 -17.39 30.59
CA SER A 75 23.46 -17.12 29.31
C SER A 75 21.93 -16.95 29.49
N TYR A 76 21.52 -15.95 30.26
CA TYR A 76 20.11 -15.62 30.46
C TYR A 76 19.51 -15.07 29.17
N GLU A 77 18.57 -15.80 28.58
CA GLU A 77 17.80 -15.29 27.46
C GLU A 77 16.90 -14.16 27.97
N GLU A 78 17.11 -12.91 27.54
CA GLU A 78 16.21 -11.77 27.78
C GLU A 78 15.25 -11.58 26.60
N THR A 79 13.99 -11.29 26.89
CA THR A 79 12.99 -11.08 25.83
C THR A 79 13.07 -9.67 25.25
N SER A 80 13.45 -9.58 23.97
CA SER A 80 13.52 -8.33 23.20
C SER A 80 12.22 -7.50 23.21
N GLU A 81 12.37 -6.18 23.05
CA GLU A 81 11.35 -5.16 23.19
C GLU A 81 11.14 -4.40 21.86
N ILE A 82 9.89 -4.08 21.50
CA ILE A 82 9.54 -3.35 20.29
C ILE A 82 9.07 -1.93 20.67
N TYR A 83 9.52 -0.93 19.92
CA TYR A 83 9.22 0.48 20.11
C TYR A 83 8.65 1.12 18.82
N PHE A 84 7.73 2.08 18.99
CA PHE A 84 7.40 3.09 17.98
C PHE A 84 8.59 4.05 17.77
N ALA A 85 8.45 4.97 16.82
CA ALA A 85 9.29 6.16 16.74
C ALA A 85 9.22 6.99 18.05
N ASN A 86 10.26 7.79 18.30
CA ASN A 86 10.41 8.60 19.52
C ASN A 86 10.49 7.77 20.81
N ASP A 87 11.06 6.55 20.71
CA ASP A 87 11.35 5.63 21.81
C ASP A 87 10.10 5.24 22.67
N ILE A 88 8.89 5.29 22.10
CA ILE A 88 7.64 4.90 22.79
C ILE A 88 7.44 3.38 22.72
N TYR A 89 7.45 2.70 23.87
CA TYR A 89 7.32 1.25 24.00
C TYR A 89 5.98 0.70 23.44
N ILE A 90 6.04 -0.42 22.73
CA ILE A 90 4.87 -1.19 22.24
C ILE A 90 4.61 -2.39 23.15
N GLY A 91 5.66 -3.18 23.41
CA GLY A 91 5.57 -4.50 24.03
C GLY A 91 6.78 -5.36 23.69
N LYS A 92 6.91 -6.50 24.36
CA LYS A 92 7.91 -7.52 24.04
C LYS A 92 7.60 -8.26 22.75
N VAL A 93 8.63 -8.79 22.09
CA VAL A 93 8.49 -9.79 21.01
C VAL A 93 7.77 -11.03 21.53
N ARG A 94 7.21 -11.86 20.63
CA ARG A 94 6.60 -13.14 21.03
C ARG A 94 7.69 -14.15 21.42
N THR A 95 7.48 -14.87 22.50
CA THR A 95 8.35 -15.94 23.01
C THR A 95 7.50 -16.96 23.76
N ASP A 96 7.96 -18.21 23.82
CA ASP A 96 7.34 -19.26 24.64
C ASP A 96 7.57 -19.06 26.13
N LEU A 97 8.61 -18.29 26.51
CA LEU A 97 9.00 -17.99 27.88
C LEU A 97 9.59 -16.58 27.96
N GLU A 98 9.03 -15.74 28.83
CA GLU A 98 9.60 -14.43 29.14
C GLU A 98 10.52 -14.48 30.36
N ARG A 99 11.66 -13.79 30.24
CA ARG A 99 12.62 -13.61 31.33
C ARG A 99 13.15 -12.17 31.30
N ARG A 100 13.56 -11.71 32.49
CA ARG A 100 14.33 -10.51 32.76
C ARG A 100 15.32 -10.80 33.88
N GLU A 101 16.56 -10.39 33.75
CA GLU A 101 17.61 -10.53 34.75
C GLU A 101 17.42 -9.55 35.92
N THR A 102 17.85 -9.97 37.11
CA THR A 102 18.26 -9.04 38.17
C THR A 102 19.44 -9.62 38.94
N SER A 103 20.32 -8.74 39.45
CA SER A 103 21.24 -9.17 40.50
C SER A 103 20.49 -9.51 41.79
N LEU A 104 21.01 -10.49 42.54
CA LEU A 104 20.61 -10.91 43.87
C LEU A 104 20.62 -9.76 44.88
N THR A 105 21.45 -8.74 44.67
CA THR A 105 21.49 -7.52 45.50
C THR A 105 20.19 -6.71 45.45
N ASN A 106 19.39 -6.87 44.39
CA ASN A 106 18.09 -6.22 44.20
C ASN A 106 16.91 -7.17 44.53
N VAL A 107 17.15 -8.26 45.28
CA VAL A 107 16.12 -9.22 45.69
C VAL A 107 15.82 -9.08 47.19
N SER A 108 14.54 -9.00 47.55
CA SER A 108 14.09 -8.89 48.94
C SER A 108 14.63 -10.05 49.80
N PRO A 109 15.21 -9.79 51.00
CA PRO A 109 15.64 -10.84 51.91
C PRO A 109 14.53 -11.84 52.30
N ASN A 110 13.26 -11.42 52.21
CA ASN A 110 12.12 -12.33 52.40
C ASN A 110 12.10 -13.45 51.36
N VAL A 111 12.44 -13.15 50.09
CA VAL A 111 12.48 -14.15 49.00
C VAL A 111 13.65 -15.11 49.20
N ILE A 112 14.83 -14.57 49.53
CA ILE A 112 16.03 -15.37 49.79
C ILE A 112 15.78 -16.36 50.95
N ASN A 113 15.24 -15.88 52.06
CA ASN A 113 14.90 -16.71 53.22
C ASN A 113 13.77 -17.70 52.91
N ALA A 114 12.77 -17.33 52.09
CA ALA A 114 11.69 -18.22 51.68
C ALA A 114 12.21 -19.39 50.82
N VAL A 115 13.06 -19.10 49.83
CA VAL A 115 13.66 -20.11 48.94
C VAL A 115 14.55 -21.08 49.74
N PHE A 116 15.39 -20.59 50.65
CA PHE A 116 16.15 -21.46 51.55
C PHE A 116 15.22 -22.34 52.41
N ALA A 117 14.16 -21.77 53.00
CA ALA A 117 13.25 -22.52 53.87
C ALA A 117 12.43 -23.62 53.16
N THR A 118 12.21 -23.55 51.83
CA THR A 118 11.38 -24.56 51.13
C THR A 118 12.02 -25.37 50.03
N GLU A 119 13.07 -24.87 49.39
CA GLU A 119 13.75 -25.59 48.30
C GLU A 119 15.05 -26.24 48.78
N ASP A 120 15.79 -25.63 49.71
CA ASP A 120 17.11 -26.14 50.15
C ASP A 120 17.60 -25.55 51.49
N GLU A 121 17.16 -26.17 52.59
CA GLU A 121 17.44 -25.72 53.97
C GLU A 121 18.95 -25.74 54.32
N TYR A 122 19.74 -26.58 53.64
CA TYR A 122 21.19 -26.72 53.83
C TYR A 122 22.02 -26.08 52.71
N PHE A 123 21.43 -25.19 51.88
CA PHE A 123 22.09 -24.66 50.69
C PHE A 123 23.49 -24.10 50.96
N ARG A 124 23.70 -23.44 52.11
CA ARG A 124 25.00 -22.85 52.49
C ARG A 124 26.03 -23.85 53.05
N GLU A 125 25.63 -25.07 53.36
CA GLU A 125 26.49 -26.09 54.02
C GLU A 125 26.99 -27.18 53.06
N HIS A 126 26.23 -27.51 52.02
CA HIS A 126 26.54 -28.63 51.12
C HIS A 126 27.41 -28.24 49.92
N ASN A 127 28.00 -29.22 49.24
CA ASN A 127 28.71 -29.03 47.97
C ASN A 127 27.96 -29.77 46.84
N GLY A 128 27.02 -29.09 46.18
CA GLY A 128 26.17 -29.61 45.09
C GLY A 128 25.06 -30.56 45.50
N ILE A 129 25.27 -31.42 46.50
CA ILE A 129 24.30 -32.45 46.93
C ILE A 129 24.23 -32.58 48.46
N VAL A 130 23.06 -32.97 48.97
CA VAL A 130 22.87 -33.41 50.37
C VAL A 130 22.92 -34.95 50.42
N PRO A 131 24.03 -35.60 50.88
CA PRO A 131 24.19 -37.05 50.75
C PRO A 131 23.14 -37.87 51.51
N LYS A 132 22.66 -37.33 52.65
CA LYS A 132 21.55 -37.92 53.43
C LYS A 132 20.23 -37.96 52.63
N ALA A 133 19.99 -37.00 51.75
CA ALA A 133 18.79 -36.94 50.92
C ALA A 133 18.88 -37.92 49.75
N VAL A 134 20.04 -38.03 49.10
CA VAL A 134 20.30 -39.02 48.02
C VAL A 134 20.11 -40.45 48.54
N LEU A 135 20.72 -40.78 49.69
CA LEU A 135 20.54 -42.09 50.34
C LEU A 135 19.07 -42.36 50.75
N ARG A 136 18.36 -41.34 51.25
CA ARG A 136 16.93 -41.44 51.59
C ARG A 136 16.07 -41.74 50.35
N GLY A 137 16.32 -41.07 49.23
CA GLY A 137 15.61 -41.28 47.97
C GLY A 137 15.78 -42.71 47.44
N ILE A 138 17.01 -43.22 47.41
CA ILE A 138 17.31 -44.61 47.00
C ILE A 138 16.55 -45.62 47.87
N VAL A 139 16.47 -45.40 49.19
CA VAL A 139 15.70 -46.28 50.10
C VAL A 139 14.20 -46.13 49.89
N GLN A 140 13.68 -44.92 49.63
CA GLN A 140 12.27 -44.68 49.34
C GLN A 140 11.81 -45.40 48.07
N ASP A 141 12.57 -45.30 46.98
CA ASP A 141 12.28 -45.98 45.71
C ASP A 141 12.34 -47.51 45.87
N LEU A 142 13.40 -48.05 46.50
CA LEU A 142 13.51 -49.49 46.78
C LEU A 142 12.41 -50.03 47.70
N SER A 143 11.74 -49.17 48.47
CA SER A 143 10.64 -49.52 49.37
C SER A 143 9.24 -49.40 48.75
N ASN A 144 9.11 -48.90 47.52
CA ASN A 144 7.82 -48.49 46.92
C ASN A 144 7.05 -47.52 47.83
N SER A 145 7.72 -46.52 48.40
CA SER A 145 7.06 -45.48 49.21
C SER A 145 6.03 -44.71 48.38
N ALA A 146 4.79 -44.62 48.87
CA ALA A 146 3.74 -43.79 48.26
C ALA A 146 4.06 -42.27 48.30
N THR A 147 5.12 -41.88 49.02
CA THR A 147 5.59 -40.51 49.12
C THR A 147 7.11 -40.47 48.87
N GLN A 148 7.53 -39.96 47.71
CA GLN A 148 8.92 -39.49 47.51
C GLN A 148 9.07 -38.14 48.20
N THR A 149 10.08 -37.97 49.05
CA THR A 149 10.45 -36.63 49.56
C THR A 149 11.44 -35.98 48.60
N GLY A 150 11.07 -34.82 48.04
CA GLY A 150 11.96 -34.04 47.19
C GLY A 150 13.26 -33.70 47.90
N GLY A 151 14.37 -34.22 47.38
CA GLY A 151 15.71 -34.09 47.98
C GLY A 151 16.76 -33.68 46.96
N SER A 152 16.43 -32.71 46.11
CA SER A 152 17.33 -32.15 45.09
C SER A 152 17.62 -30.69 45.42
N THR A 153 18.90 -30.32 45.46
CA THR A 153 19.39 -28.99 45.85
C THR A 153 19.04 -27.90 44.85
N LEU A 154 19.16 -26.63 45.22
CA LEU A 154 19.05 -25.50 44.29
C LEU A 154 20.02 -25.65 43.11
N THR A 155 21.26 -26.09 43.38
CA THR A 155 22.28 -26.36 42.35
C THR A 155 21.85 -27.46 41.39
N GLN A 156 21.25 -28.55 41.89
CA GLN A 156 20.69 -29.61 41.05
C GLN A 156 19.49 -29.14 40.22
N GLN A 157 18.63 -28.30 40.79
CA GLN A 157 17.54 -27.68 40.04
C GLN A 157 18.06 -26.75 38.94
N LEU A 158 19.10 -25.96 39.20
CA LEU A 158 19.74 -25.07 38.23
C LEU A 158 20.30 -25.85 37.03
N ILE A 159 21.15 -26.86 37.30
CA ILE A 159 21.72 -27.76 36.28
C ILE A 159 20.64 -28.42 35.41
N LYS A 160 19.54 -28.87 36.04
CA LYS A 160 18.39 -29.49 35.37
C LYS A 160 17.64 -28.53 34.41
N ASN A 161 17.69 -27.22 34.65
CA ASN A 161 16.96 -26.23 33.84
C ASN A 161 17.83 -25.54 32.75
N GLN A 162 19.16 -25.74 32.72
CA GLN A 162 20.05 -25.15 31.72
C GLN A 162 20.89 -26.18 30.95
N ILE A 163 21.63 -27.03 31.66
CA ILE A 163 22.66 -27.89 31.05
C ILE A 163 22.11 -29.24 30.59
N LEU A 164 20.98 -29.69 31.17
CA LEU A 164 20.40 -31.01 30.92
C LEU A 164 19.01 -30.94 30.26
N THR A 165 18.73 -31.95 29.44
CA THR A 165 17.42 -32.20 28.82
C THR A 165 16.36 -32.61 29.84
N ASN A 166 15.07 -32.43 29.52
CA ASN A 166 13.95 -32.74 30.43
C ASN A 166 13.63 -34.25 30.63
N GLU A 167 14.46 -35.15 30.12
CA GLU A 167 14.18 -36.60 30.09
C GLU A 167 14.39 -37.30 31.44
N VAL A 168 13.42 -38.10 31.90
CA VAL A 168 13.47 -38.73 33.23
C VAL A 168 14.22 -40.07 33.16
N SER A 169 15.54 -40.03 33.33
CA SER A 169 16.41 -41.22 33.38
C SER A 169 17.37 -41.21 34.59
N TYR A 170 17.78 -42.40 35.04
CA TYR A 170 18.83 -42.55 36.05
C TYR A 170 20.17 -41.96 35.58
N GLU A 171 20.44 -42.03 34.26
CA GLU A 171 21.61 -41.45 33.63
C GLU A 171 21.62 -39.92 33.79
N ARG A 172 20.51 -39.25 33.45
CA ARG A 172 20.37 -37.81 33.65
C ARG A 172 20.52 -37.45 35.13
N LYS A 173 19.96 -38.23 36.06
CA LYS A 173 20.11 -37.94 37.51
C LYS A 173 21.55 -38.12 38.01
N ALA A 174 22.33 -39.05 37.44
CA ALA A 174 23.75 -39.18 37.73
C ALA A 174 24.56 -37.99 37.18
N LYS A 175 24.28 -37.56 35.94
CA LYS A 175 24.85 -36.35 35.32
C LYS A 175 24.50 -35.09 36.12
N GLU A 176 23.26 -34.95 36.56
CA GLU A 176 22.77 -33.84 37.41
C GLU A 176 23.54 -33.76 38.74
N ILE A 177 23.83 -34.89 39.38
CA ILE A 177 24.67 -34.97 40.59
C ILE A 177 26.11 -34.54 40.28
N LEU A 178 26.73 -35.09 39.24
CA LEU A 178 28.11 -34.80 38.86
C LEU A 178 28.30 -33.30 38.53
N LEU A 179 27.42 -32.75 37.70
CA LEU A 179 27.49 -31.37 37.25
C LEU A 179 27.16 -30.39 38.38
N ALA A 180 26.20 -30.70 39.28
CA ALA A 180 25.95 -29.84 40.44
C ALA A 180 27.17 -29.79 41.39
N MET A 181 27.82 -30.93 41.66
CA MET A 181 29.06 -30.96 42.44
C MET A 181 30.23 -30.22 41.75
N ARG A 182 30.26 -30.20 40.41
CA ARG A 182 31.28 -29.50 39.62
C ARG A 182 31.02 -27.99 39.56
N LEU A 183 29.76 -27.56 39.46
CA LEU A 183 29.36 -26.15 39.44
C LEU A 183 29.70 -25.45 40.77
N GLU A 184 29.44 -26.12 41.89
CA GLU A 184 29.79 -25.63 43.24
C GLU A 184 31.29 -25.59 43.54
N HIS A 185 32.12 -26.08 42.61
CA HIS A 185 33.57 -25.88 42.66
C HIS A 185 34.02 -24.64 41.88
N PHE A 186 33.18 -24.12 40.96
CA PHE A 186 33.49 -23.04 40.01
C PHE A 186 32.63 -21.77 40.22
N MET A 187 31.58 -21.84 41.03
CA MET A 187 30.68 -20.73 41.37
C MET A 187 30.45 -20.63 42.87
N THR A 188 30.22 -19.42 43.36
CA THR A 188 29.83 -19.16 44.76
C THR A 188 28.36 -19.47 45.02
N LYS A 189 27.97 -19.52 46.29
CA LYS A 189 26.56 -19.72 46.70
C LYS A 189 25.67 -18.57 46.24
N GLU A 190 26.21 -17.36 46.28
CA GLU A 190 25.56 -16.13 45.83
C GLU A 190 25.32 -16.17 44.32
N GLU A 191 26.33 -16.55 43.52
CA GLU A 191 26.25 -16.70 42.07
C GLU A 191 25.24 -17.80 41.65
N ILE A 192 25.25 -18.95 42.33
CA ILE A 192 24.30 -20.05 42.06
C ILE A 192 22.87 -19.65 42.41
N LEU A 193 22.67 -18.87 43.49
CA LEU A 193 21.34 -18.39 43.88
C LEU A 193 20.82 -17.31 42.93
N GLU A 194 21.68 -16.38 42.49
CA GLU A 194 21.35 -15.37 41.48
C GLU A 194 20.89 -16.03 40.17
N ALA A 195 21.66 -17.00 39.67
CA ALA A 195 21.30 -17.79 38.49
C ALA A 195 20.00 -18.58 38.67
N TYR A 196 19.83 -19.30 39.78
CA TYR A 196 18.58 -20.02 40.08
C TYR A 196 17.37 -19.08 40.03
N LEU A 197 17.45 -17.91 40.67
CA LEU A 197 16.37 -16.94 40.73
C LEU A 197 16.06 -16.30 39.38
N ASN A 198 17.04 -16.15 38.47
CA ASN A 198 16.81 -15.63 37.11
C ASN A 198 16.32 -16.71 36.11
N ILE A 199 16.60 -17.98 36.36
CA ILE A 199 16.30 -19.08 35.43
C ILE A 199 14.97 -19.78 35.70
N ILE A 200 14.57 -19.93 36.97
CA ILE A 200 13.46 -20.82 37.35
C ILE A 200 12.09 -20.32 36.84
N PRO A 201 11.19 -21.19 36.33
CA PRO A 201 9.88 -20.78 35.81
C PRO A 201 8.87 -20.48 36.92
N TYR A 202 8.18 -19.34 36.79
CA TYR A 202 7.16 -18.83 37.70
C TYR A 202 5.72 -18.92 37.12
N GLY A 203 5.52 -19.74 36.10
CA GLY A 203 4.20 -20.05 35.55
C GLY A 203 3.77 -19.00 34.54
N ARG A 204 2.78 -18.16 34.88
CA ARG A 204 2.20 -17.13 33.99
C ARG A 204 2.11 -15.75 34.64
N ASN A 205 2.03 -14.71 33.81
CA ASN A 205 1.77 -13.31 34.19
C ASN A 205 0.32 -12.86 33.87
N ALA A 206 0.01 -11.61 34.19
CA ALA A 206 -1.28 -10.96 33.87
C ALA A 206 -1.56 -10.73 32.36
N GLU A 207 -0.63 -11.07 31.45
CA GLU A 207 -0.84 -11.13 30.00
C GLU A 207 -1.12 -12.57 29.52
N GLY A 208 -1.09 -13.57 30.42
CA GLY A 208 -1.26 -14.99 30.12
C GLY A 208 0.00 -15.68 29.57
N ARG A 209 1.08 -14.91 29.39
CA ARG A 209 2.39 -15.34 28.89
C ARG A 209 3.12 -16.17 29.94
N ASN A 210 3.92 -17.15 29.52
CA ASN A 210 4.72 -17.92 30.47
C ASN A 210 5.94 -17.10 30.92
N ILE A 211 6.33 -17.23 32.19
CA ILE A 211 7.40 -16.43 32.79
C ILE A 211 8.44 -17.27 33.54
N ALA A 212 9.69 -16.82 33.49
CA ALA A 212 10.81 -17.25 34.31
C ALA A 212 11.58 -16.04 34.85
N GLY A 213 12.35 -16.22 35.91
CA GLY A 213 13.11 -15.15 36.54
C GLY A 213 12.31 -14.32 37.56
N ILE A 214 12.95 -14.03 38.69
CA ILE A 214 12.34 -13.37 39.85
C ILE A 214 11.87 -11.94 39.55
N ALA A 215 12.57 -11.22 38.67
CA ALA A 215 12.16 -9.91 38.17
C ALA A 215 10.83 -10.00 37.40
N THR A 216 10.75 -10.91 36.42
CA THR A 216 9.53 -11.18 35.64
C THR A 216 8.38 -11.66 36.51
N ALA A 217 8.65 -12.39 37.60
CA ALA A 217 7.64 -12.83 38.55
C ALA A 217 7.09 -11.67 39.40
N ALA A 218 7.95 -10.84 39.98
CA ALA A 218 7.52 -9.68 40.76
C ALA A 218 6.72 -8.68 39.90
N GLU A 219 7.22 -8.38 38.69
CA GLU A 219 6.60 -7.45 37.75
C GLU A 219 5.33 -8.04 37.13
N GLY A 220 5.36 -9.31 36.71
CA GLY A 220 4.26 -9.98 36.02
C GLY A 220 3.08 -10.41 36.91
N ILE A 221 3.32 -10.62 38.22
CA ILE A 221 2.28 -11.04 39.18
C ILE A 221 1.75 -9.87 40.00
N PHE A 222 2.64 -9.07 40.60
CA PHE A 222 2.28 -8.02 41.57
C PHE A 222 2.54 -6.59 41.06
N GLY A 223 3.20 -6.42 39.90
CA GLY A 223 3.53 -5.09 39.38
C GLY A 223 4.58 -4.35 40.21
N THR A 224 5.43 -5.10 40.92
CA THR A 224 6.46 -4.58 41.83
C THR A 224 7.84 -5.11 41.43
N THR A 225 8.90 -4.61 42.05
CA THR A 225 10.28 -5.06 41.82
C THR A 225 10.73 -6.03 42.95
N PRO A 226 11.68 -6.96 42.69
CA PRO A 226 12.02 -8.03 43.64
C PRO A 226 12.48 -7.57 45.03
N ASP A 227 13.10 -6.39 45.13
CA ASP A 227 13.52 -5.72 46.37
C ASP A 227 12.32 -5.35 47.27
N LYS A 228 11.15 -5.12 46.68
CA LYS A 228 9.93 -4.63 47.36
C LYS A 228 8.93 -5.73 47.71
N LEU A 229 9.25 -7.00 47.41
CA LEU A 229 8.37 -8.12 47.74
C LEU A 229 8.22 -8.25 49.27
N ASN A 230 6.97 -8.08 49.73
CA ASN A 230 6.59 -8.25 51.12
C ASN A 230 6.63 -9.74 51.52
N LEU A 231 6.45 -10.06 52.81
CA LEU A 231 6.58 -11.43 53.31
C LEU A 231 5.61 -12.44 52.62
N PRO A 232 4.28 -12.21 52.56
CA PRO A 232 3.38 -13.13 51.85
C PRO A 232 3.62 -13.19 50.33
N GLN A 233 3.91 -12.07 49.66
CA GLN A 233 4.28 -12.05 48.23
C GLN A 233 5.53 -12.90 47.95
N ALA A 234 6.57 -12.73 48.77
CA ALA A 234 7.83 -13.47 48.67
C ALA A 234 7.63 -14.97 48.92
N ALA A 235 6.86 -15.33 49.96
CA ALA A 235 6.54 -16.72 50.27
C ALA A 235 5.66 -17.37 49.19
N TYR A 236 4.76 -16.62 48.55
CA TYR A 236 3.97 -17.10 47.43
C TYR A 236 4.86 -17.38 46.21
N ILE A 237 5.69 -16.41 45.81
CA ILE A 237 6.61 -16.56 44.66
C ILE A 237 7.62 -17.70 44.89
N ALA A 238 8.25 -17.80 46.06
CA ALA A 238 9.15 -18.91 46.39
C ALA A 238 8.44 -20.28 46.37
N GLY A 239 7.12 -20.30 46.58
CA GLY A 239 6.30 -21.49 46.47
C GLY A 239 6.05 -21.97 45.03
N ILE A 240 5.98 -21.06 44.04
CA ILE A 240 5.54 -21.35 42.66
C ILE A 240 6.42 -22.39 41.92
N PRO A 241 7.77 -22.36 41.95
CA PRO A 241 8.64 -23.26 41.20
C PRO A 241 8.33 -24.77 41.28
N GLN A 242 7.77 -25.23 42.40
CA GLN A 242 7.39 -26.64 42.58
C GLN A 242 6.29 -27.10 41.60
N ALA A 243 5.35 -26.22 41.22
CA ALA A 243 4.29 -26.54 40.25
C ALA A 243 3.80 -25.27 39.53
N PRO A 244 4.59 -24.68 38.61
CA PRO A 244 4.43 -23.29 38.22
C PRO A 244 3.05 -22.93 37.64
N PHE A 245 2.51 -23.78 36.75
CA PHE A 245 1.18 -23.57 36.14
C PHE A 245 0.00 -23.84 37.09
N ALA A 246 0.20 -24.68 38.12
CA ALA A 246 -0.80 -24.90 39.16
C ALA A 246 -0.85 -23.70 40.12
N TYR A 247 0.32 -23.20 40.55
CA TYR A 247 0.44 -22.20 41.61
C TYR A 247 0.40 -20.74 41.14
N THR A 248 0.76 -20.41 39.89
CA THR A 248 0.54 -19.07 39.30
C THR A 248 -0.93 -18.63 39.42
N PRO A 249 -1.24 -17.34 39.66
CA PRO A 249 -2.62 -16.89 39.85
C PRO A 249 -3.41 -16.71 38.55
N PHE A 250 -2.80 -16.84 37.36
CA PHE A 250 -3.43 -16.49 36.08
C PHE A 250 -3.83 -17.68 35.19
N THR A 251 -4.84 -17.47 34.37
CA THR A 251 -5.18 -18.32 33.21
C THR A 251 -4.26 -18.02 32.02
N GLN A 252 -4.38 -18.78 30.94
CA GLN A 252 -3.69 -18.52 29.66
C GLN A 252 -4.17 -17.23 28.96
N ARG A 253 -5.19 -16.55 29.49
CA ARG A 253 -5.73 -15.27 28.97
C ARG A 253 -5.36 -14.07 29.83
N GLY A 254 -4.48 -14.24 30.84
CA GLY A 254 -4.11 -13.19 31.80
C GLY A 254 -5.18 -12.90 32.86
N GLU A 255 -6.28 -13.65 32.87
CA GLU A 255 -7.36 -13.50 33.85
C GLU A 255 -6.94 -14.15 35.18
N VAL A 256 -7.25 -13.53 36.32
CA VAL A 256 -7.03 -14.14 37.63
C VAL A 256 -7.95 -15.35 37.79
N LYS A 257 -7.42 -16.48 38.27
CA LYS A 257 -8.15 -17.73 38.51
C LYS A 257 -9.30 -17.54 39.53
N SER A 258 -10.27 -18.46 39.49
CA SER A 258 -11.31 -18.54 40.52
C SER A 258 -10.71 -18.88 41.90
N ALA A 259 -11.49 -18.77 42.98
CA ALA A 259 -11.01 -19.06 44.33
C ALA A 259 -10.41 -20.48 44.44
N GLU A 260 -11.10 -21.46 43.85
CA GLU A 260 -10.69 -22.87 43.80
C GLU A 260 -9.40 -23.06 42.99
N GLY A 261 -9.17 -22.23 41.98
CA GLY A 261 -7.94 -22.23 41.18
C GLY A 261 -6.74 -21.52 41.84
N LEU A 262 -6.99 -20.66 42.84
CA LEU A 262 -5.94 -19.98 43.62
C LEU A 262 -5.50 -20.77 44.86
N GLU A 263 -6.41 -21.56 45.45
CA GLU A 263 -6.15 -22.38 46.65
C GLU A 263 -4.86 -23.23 46.59
N PRO A 264 -4.48 -23.89 45.47
CA PRO A 264 -3.22 -24.63 45.39
C PRO A 264 -2.00 -23.74 45.68
N GLY A 265 -1.96 -22.53 45.11
CA GLY A 265 -0.88 -21.56 45.32
C GLY A 265 -0.91 -20.96 46.74
N PHE A 266 -2.08 -20.61 47.26
CA PHE A 266 -2.21 -20.10 48.62
C PHE A 266 -1.82 -21.14 49.69
N ASN A 267 -2.13 -22.42 49.49
CA ASN A 267 -1.73 -23.47 50.42
C ASN A 267 -0.24 -23.83 50.31
N ARG A 268 0.38 -23.69 49.13
CA ARG A 268 1.85 -23.69 49.00
C ARG A 268 2.47 -22.50 49.72
N MET A 269 1.94 -21.27 49.59
CA MET A 269 2.42 -20.08 50.34
C MET A 269 2.35 -20.28 51.85
N LYS A 270 1.23 -20.77 52.39
CA LYS A 270 1.10 -21.09 53.82
C LYS A 270 2.13 -22.13 54.27
N THR A 271 2.47 -23.09 53.41
CA THR A 271 3.55 -24.06 53.65
C THR A 271 4.92 -23.40 53.68
N VAL A 272 5.18 -22.43 52.78
CA VAL A 272 6.43 -21.65 52.75
C VAL A 272 6.58 -20.79 54.00
N LEU A 273 5.55 -20.03 54.37
CA LEU A 273 5.52 -19.25 55.62
C LEU A 273 5.74 -20.15 56.84
N PHE A 274 5.15 -21.35 56.87
CA PHE A 274 5.33 -22.28 57.98
C PHE A 274 6.80 -22.74 58.09
N ARG A 275 7.45 -23.09 56.99
CA ARG A 275 8.88 -23.44 56.98
C ARG A 275 9.77 -22.27 57.39
N MET A 276 9.51 -21.06 56.89
CA MET A 276 10.24 -19.86 57.32
C MET A 276 10.15 -19.64 58.84
N LYS A 277 9.07 -20.10 59.48
CA LYS A 277 8.88 -20.03 60.94
C LYS A 277 9.56 -21.20 61.68
N GLU A 278 9.61 -22.39 61.10
CA GLU A 278 10.36 -23.54 61.66
C GLU A 278 11.87 -23.26 61.67
N GLU A 279 12.41 -22.76 60.56
CA GLU A 279 13.83 -22.39 60.41
C GLU A 279 14.19 -21.03 61.05
N GLY A 280 13.23 -20.39 61.75
CA GLY A 280 13.47 -19.17 62.53
C GLY A 280 13.69 -17.88 61.75
N PHE A 281 13.50 -17.88 60.42
CA PHE A 281 13.57 -16.68 59.58
C PHE A 281 12.45 -15.66 59.90
N ILE A 282 11.29 -16.12 60.39
CA ILE A 282 10.18 -15.26 60.84
C ILE A 282 9.64 -15.67 62.21
N THR A 283 9.11 -14.69 62.95
CA THR A 283 8.42 -14.92 64.23
C THR A 283 7.00 -15.48 64.04
N GLN A 284 6.44 -16.06 65.10
CA GLN A 284 5.04 -16.50 65.13
C GLN A 284 4.06 -15.36 64.76
N ALA A 285 4.28 -14.13 65.25
CA ALA A 285 3.43 -12.99 64.93
C ALA A 285 3.45 -12.63 63.43
N GLN A 286 4.64 -12.63 62.81
CA GLN A 286 4.79 -12.39 61.37
C GLN A 286 4.18 -13.51 60.52
N TYR A 287 4.25 -14.77 61.00
CA TYR A 287 3.56 -15.89 60.38
C TYR A 287 2.03 -15.70 60.42
N ASP A 288 1.46 -15.38 61.59
CA ASP A 288 0.02 -15.21 61.75
C ASP A 288 -0.51 -14.00 60.94
N GLU A 289 0.26 -12.91 60.86
CA GLU A 289 -0.01 -11.75 60.01
C GLU A 289 0.03 -12.10 58.51
N ALA A 290 1.09 -12.77 58.04
CA ALA A 290 1.24 -13.12 56.63
C ALA A 290 0.26 -14.20 56.15
N VAL A 291 -0.22 -15.08 57.05
CA VAL A 291 -1.28 -16.05 56.73
C VAL A 291 -2.67 -15.40 56.67
N ALA A 292 -2.88 -14.29 57.37
CA ALA A 292 -4.14 -13.53 57.34
C ALA A 292 -4.21 -12.46 56.23
N TYR A 293 -3.13 -12.27 55.47
CA TYR A 293 -3.01 -11.24 54.44
C TYR A 293 -3.81 -11.56 53.16
N ASP A 294 -4.58 -10.61 52.65
CA ASP A 294 -5.32 -10.75 51.38
C ASP A 294 -4.41 -10.54 50.16
N LEU A 295 -3.57 -11.55 49.88
CA LEU A 295 -2.67 -11.53 48.72
C LEU A 295 -3.41 -11.43 47.38
N LYS A 296 -4.72 -11.73 47.34
CA LYS A 296 -5.51 -11.60 46.10
C LYS A 296 -5.66 -10.15 45.66
N ALA A 297 -5.64 -9.19 46.61
CA ALA A 297 -5.72 -7.76 46.32
C ALA A 297 -4.47 -7.23 45.59
N ASP A 298 -3.31 -7.90 45.74
CA ASP A 298 -2.05 -7.51 45.11
C ASP A 298 -1.89 -8.01 43.66
N PHE A 299 -2.68 -8.99 43.23
CA PHE A 299 -2.55 -9.55 41.88
C PHE A 299 -2.94 -8.51 40.81
N ARG A 300 -2.06 -8.31 39.81
CA ARG A 300 -2.34 -7.43 38.67
C ARG A 300 -3.65 -7.82 37.98
N ALA A 301 -4.47 -6.83 37.66
CA ALA A 301 -5.58 -7.03 36.72
C ALA A 301 -5.04 -7.43 35.33
N LYS A 302 -5.83 -8.19 34.54
CA LYS A 302 -5.47 -8.59 33.18
C LYS A 302 -4.90 -7.40 32.40
N GLN A 303 -3.80 -7.63 31.69
CA GLN A 303 -3.17 -6.65 30.80
C GLN A 303 -3.38 -7.09 29.34
N THR A 304 -3.45 -6.11 28.45
CA THR A 304 -3.53 -6.32 27.00
C THR A 304 -2.12 -6.19 26.45
N SER A 305 -1.60 -7.26 25.82
CA SER A 305 -0.22 -7.26 25.33
C SER A 305 -0.03 -6.29 24.16
N GLY A 306 1.21 -5.84 23.92
CA GLY A 306 1.55 -5.02 22.75
C GLY A 306 1.19 -5.68 21.41
N THR A 307 1.21 -7.02 21.36
CA THR A 307 0.75 -7.80 20.20
C THR A 307 -0.77 -7.79 20.03
N GLU A 308 -1.55 -7.72 21.10
CA GLU A 308 -3.02 -7.63 21.05
C GLU A 308 -3.49 -6.21 20.68
N LEU A 309 -2.74 -5.18 21.07
CA LEU A 309 -2.99 -3.78 20.68
C LEU A 309 -2.53 -3.43 19.25
N TYR A 310 -1.36 -3.93 18.85
CA TYR A 310 -0.65 -3.50 17.64
C TYR A 310 -0.17 -4.67 16.75
N PRO A 311 -1.00 -5.68 16.45
CA PRO A 311 -0.57 -6.95 15.84
C PRO A 311 0.13 -6.78 14.49
N TYR A 312 -0.43 -5.95 13.59
CA TYR A 312 0.20 -5.67 12.30
C TYR A 312 1.60 -5.05 12.42
N ILE A 313 1.88 -4.29 13.48
CA ILE A 313 3.22 -3.71 13.73
C ILE A 313 4.12 -4.76 14.35
N THR A 314 3.69 -5.50 15.39
CA THR A 314 4.58 -6.46 16.07
C THR A 314 5.00 -7.61 15.16
N TYR A 315 4.06 -8.18 14.39
CA TYR A 315 4.38 -9.25 13.42
C TYR A 315 5.31 -8.76 12.31
N GLU A 316 5.10 -7.55 11.79
CA GLU A 316 5.93 -6.97 10.72
C GLU A 316 7.30 -6.52 11.24
N ALA A 317 7.39 -6.08 12.50
CA ALA A 317 8.63 -5.72 13.17
C ALA A 317 9.47 -6.96 13.49
N GLU A 318 8.86 -8.03 14.01
CA GLU A 318 9.51 -9.35 14.14
C GLU A 318 10.04 -9.81 12.78
N ARG A 319 9.19 -9.85 11.75
CA ARG A 319 9.57 -10.28 10.39
C ARG A 319 10.78 -9.55 9.84
N ARG A 320 10.75 -8.21 9.84
CA ARG A 320 11.87 -7.40 9.31
C ARG A 320 13.13 -7.48 10.18
N THR A 321 12.98 -7.66 11.49
CA THR A 321 14.13 -7.87 12.39
C THR A 321 14.83 -9.19 12.10
N VAL A 322 14.07 -10.27 11.89
CA VAL A 322 14.64 -11.56 11.43
C VAL A 322 15.30 -11.41 10.06
N GLU A 323 14.68 -10.73 9.10
CA GLU A 323 15.29 -10.47 7.77
C GLU A 323 16.63 -9.70 7.87
N ILE A 324 16.73 -8.72 8.77
CA ILE A 324 17.96 -7.96 9.03
C ILE A 324 19.03 -8.83 9.73
N LEU A 325 18.69 -9.46 10.85
CA LEU A 325 19.63 -10.28 11.63
C LEU A 325 20.11 -11.50 10.84
N THR A 326 19.26 -12.08 9.96
CA THR A 326 19.66 -13.16 9.02
C THR A 326 20.86 -12.73 8.19
N LYS A 327 20.83 -11.50 7.63
CA LYS A 327 21.91 -10.96 6.81
C LYS A 327 23.15 -10.62 7.64
N GLN A 328 22.99 -10.11 8.86
CA GLN A 328 24.11 -9.79 9.76
C GLN A 328 24.83 -11.03 10.29
N LEU A 329 24.09 -12.06 10.74
CA LEU A 329 24.67 -13.32 11.20
C LEU A 329 25.37 -14.07 10.06
N ALA A 330 24.79 -14.06 8.84
CA ALA A 330 25.44 -14.60 7.66
C ALA A 330 26.77 -13.87 7.35
N ALA A 331 26.77 -12.53 7.36
CA ALA A 331 27.97 -11.73 7.11
C ALA A 331 29.05 -11.93 8.19
N LYS A 332 28.66 -12.15 9.46
CA LYS A 332 29.57 -12.48 10.58
C LYS A 332 30.26 -13.83 10.38
N ASP A 333 29.55 -14.82 9.84
CA ASP A 333 30.09 -16.14 9.43
C ASP A 333 30.84 -16.08 8.07
N GLY A 334 30.97 -14.90 7.45
CA GLY A 334 31.69 -14.68 6.18
C GLY A 334 30.91 -15.04 4.91
N VAL A 335 29.60 -15.29 5.02
CA VAL A 335 28.70 -15.57 3.88
C VAL A 335 28.27 -14.26 3.22
N THR A 336 28.39 -14.16 1.90
CA THR A 336 27.91 -12.98 1.17
C THR A 336 26.39 -12.98 0.99
N GLU A 337 25.81 -11.78 0.87
CA GLU A 337 24.37 -11.60 0.63
C GLU A 337 23.88 -12.33 -0.63
N LEU A 338 24.71 -12.39 -1.69
CA LEU A 338 24.41 -13.11 -2.91
C LEU A 338 24.36 -14.64 -2.72
N GLU A 339 25.27 -15.20 -1.92
CA GLU A 339 25.27 -16.63 -1.58
C GLU A 339 24.08 -16.99 -0.67
N LEU A 340 23.72 -16.09 0.24
CA LEU A 340 22.57 -16.23 1.13
C LEU A 340 21.25 -16.23 0.34
N GLU A 341 21.06 -15.29 -0.59
CA GLU A 341 19.84 -15.19 -1.41
C GLU A 341 19.73 -16.31 -2.46
N GLN A 342 20.84 -16.83 -2.98
CA GLN A 342 20.84 -17.95 -3.93
C GLN A 342 20.69 -19.33 -3.26
N ASN A 343 20.91 -19.46 -1.94
CA ASN A 343 20.88 -20.73 -1.23
C ASN A 343 19.81 -20.75 -0.14
N ALA A 344 18.60 -21.20 -0.51
CA ALA A 344 17.44 -21.26 0.39
C ALA A 344 17.71 -22.01 1.73
N LYS A 345 18.57 -23.04 1.73
CA LYS A 345 18.95 -23.75 2.98
C LYS A 345 19.87 -22.95 3.89
N LEU A 346 20.69 -22.08 3.30
CA LEU A 346 21.58 -21.18 4.03
C LEU A 346 20.78 -20.00 4.60
N TYR A 347 19.83 -19.46 3.82
CA TYR A 347 18.84 -18.52 4.30
C TYR A 347 18.04 -19.12 5.48
N GLU A 348 17.48 -20.33 5.32
CA GLU A 348 16.75 -21.07 6.35
C GLU A 348 17.58 -21.24 7.65
N LYS A 349 18.84 -21.69 7.54
CA LYS A 349 19.79 -21.76 8.67
C LYS A 349 19.88 -20.44 9.42
N TYR A 350 20.19 -19.34 8.72
CA TYR A 350 20.39 -18.05 9.37
C TYR A 350 19.09 -17.42 9.84
N SER A 351 17.95 -17.66 9.20
CA SER A 351 16.66 -17.16 9.67
C SER A 351 16.20 -17.84 10.96
N ILE A 352 16.50 -19.13 11.14
CA ILE A 352 16.22 -19.85 12.40
C ILE A 352 17.13 -19.32 13.52
N LEU A 353 18.41 -19.08 13.22
CA LEU A 353 19.34 -18.47 14.18
C LEU A 353 18.92 -17.04 14.55
N ALA A 354 18.55 -16.22 13.56
CA ALA A 354 18.10 -14.84 13.73
C ALA A 354 16.75 -14.74 14.46
N ASP A 355 15.82 -15.67 14.24
CA ASP A 355 14.54 -15.72 14.97
C ASP A 355 14.75 -16.07 16.44
N ARG A 356 15.60 -17.06 16.74
CA ARG A 356 15.99 -17.38 18.12
C ARG A 356 16.67 -16.19 18.78
N ASP A 357 17.72 -15.66 18.15
CA ASP A 357 18.51 -14.51 18.62
C ASP A 357 17.62 -13.27 18.88
N MET A 358 16.70 -12.97 17.96
CA MET A 358 15.67 -11.93 18.16
C MET A 358 14.81 -12.18 19.40
N ARG A 359 14.50 -13.43 19.76
CA ARG A 359 13.65 -13.76 20.91
C ARG A 359 14.42 -13.86 22.23
N SER A 360 15.73 -14.15 22.19
CA SER A 360 16.57 -14.45 23.35
C SER A 360 17.58 -13.37 23.75
N SER A 361 17.96 -12.45 22.86
CA SER A 361 19.14 -11.59 23.05
C SER A 361 18.80 -10.16 23.49
N GLY A 362 17.59 -9.92 24.03
CA GLY A 362 17.23 -8.68 24.73
C GLY A 362 17.24 -7.39 23.90
N TYR A 363 17.12 -7.48 22.56
CA TYR A 363 17.21 -6.34 21.68
C TYR A 363 16.09 -5.31 21.91
N ARG A 364 16.42 -4.03 21.81
CA ARG A 364 15.45 -2.94 21.65
C ARG A 364 15.31 -2.63 20.16
N ILE A 365 14.16 -3.00 19.60
CA ILE A 365 13.81 -2.91 18.18
C ILE A 365 12.97 -1.65 17.99
N TYR A 366 13.56 -0.62 17.38
CA TYR A 366 12.90 0.66 17.17
C TYR A 366 12.33 0.75 15.76
N THR A 367 11.04 1.05 15.65
CA THR A 367 10.37 1.23 14.36
C THR A 367 10.30 2.71 13.94
N THR A 368 10.05 2.95 12.66
CA THR A 368 9.78 4.29 12.11
C THR A 368 8.35 4.79 12.36
N ILE A 369 7.49 3.95 12.95
CA ILE A 369 6.04 4.20 13.05
C ILE A 369 5.75 5.29 14.09
N ASP A 370 5.12 6.39 13.66
CA ASP A 370 4.55 7.38 14.57
C ASP A 370 3.23 6.83 15.14
N LYS A 371 3.20 6.63 16.46
CA LYS A 371 2.04 6.08 17.18
C LYS A 371 0.76 6.87 16.92
N THR A 372 0.83 8.20 17.02
CA THR A 372 -0.34 9.07 16.93
C THR A 372 -0.94 9.07 15.53
N MET A 373 -0.08 9.07 14.50
CA MET A 373 -0.49 8.96 13.11
C MET A 373 -1.03 7.56 12.78
N TYR A 374 -0.42 6.50 13.30
CA TYR A 374 -0.90 5.12 13.14
C TYR A 374 -2.28 4.92 13.77
N ASP A 375 -2.46 5.32 15.04
CA ASP A 375 -3.74 5.26 15.76
C ASP A 375 -4.83 6.04 14.98
N ALA A 376 -4.50 7.24 14.51
CA ALA A 376 -5.42 8.10 13.77
C ALA A 376 -5.84 7.52 12.41
N LEU A 377 -4.90 6.99 11.61
CA LEU A 377 -5.20 6.40 10.30
C LEU A 377 -6.00 5.10 10.42
N ASN A 378 -5.65 4.22 11.36
CA ASN A 378 -6.38 2.96 11.56
C ASN A 378 -7.80 3.22 12.10
N LYS A 379 -7.98 4.19 13.01
CA LYS A 379 -9.31 4.67 13.40
C LYS A 379 -10.09 5.22 12.20
N ALA A 380 -9.47 6.05 11.37
CA ALA A 380 -10.13 6.66 10.21
C ALA A 380 -10.56 5.61 9.16
N ALA A 381 -9.80 4.52 9.01
CA ALA A 381 -10.16 3.35 8.21
C ALA A 381 -11.30 2.54 8.84
N ALA A 382 -11.22 2.22 10.14
CA ALA A 382 -12.29 1.50 10.85
C ALA A 382 -13.66 2.19 10.75
N GLU A 383 -13.68 3.52 10.81
CA GLU A 383 -14.86 4.38 10.63
C GLU A 383 -15.29 4.60 9.14
N PHE A 384 -14.70 3.94 8.15
CA PHE A 384 -15.08 4.12 6.74
C PHE A 384 -16.18 3.13 6.32
N ASN A 385 -17.43 3.60 6.22
CA ASN A 385 -18.58 2.71 5.98
C ASN A 385 -18.78 2.30 4.51
N SER A 386 -18.08 2.91 3.55
CA SER A 386 -18.30 2.71 2.11
C SER A 386 -17.31 1.74 1.47
N TYR A 387 -16.86 0.69 2.17
CA TYR A 387 -15.96 -0.32 1.60
C TYR A 387 -16.59 -1.10 0.43
N GLY A 388 -17.80 -1.63 0.64
CA GLY A 388 -18.54 -2.41 -0.35
C GLY A 388 -19.36 -3.52 0.30
N GLN A 389 -19.80 -4.47 -0.53
CA GLN A 389 -20.42 -5.70 -0.08
C GLN A 389 -19.40 -6.60 0.64
N THR A 390 -19.82 -7.28 1.70
CA THR A 390 -19.10 -8.46 2.21
C THR A 390 -19.60 -9.70 1.46
N MET A 391 -18.69 -10.48 0.89
CA MET A 391 -19.02 -11.79 0.29
C MET A 391 -19.02 -12.88 1.36
N THR A 392 -19.53 -14.06 1.00
CA THR A 392 -19.37 -15.30 1.78
C THR A 392 -18.60 -16.29 0.94
N SER A 393 -17.57 -16.92 1.52
CA SER A 393 -16.93 -18.13 1.01
C SER A 393 -17.31 -19.33 1.89
N THR A 394 -17.01 -20.54 1.42
CA THR A 394 -16.99 -21.71 2.29
C THR A 394 -15.54 -22.16 2.48
N LYS A 395 -15.18 -22.52 3.72
CA LYS A 395 -13.91 -23.17 4.05
C LYS A 395 -14.21 -24.48 4.77
N THR A 396 -13.33 -25.47 4.60
CA THR A 396 -13.34 -26.65 5.46
C THR A 396 -12.63 -26.28 6.75
N ASP A 397 -13.30 -26.49 7.88
CA ASP A 397 -12.72 -26.33 9.20
C ASP A 397 -11.65 -27.42 9.44
N PRO A 398 -10.41 -27.07 9.83
CA PRO A 398 -9.30 -28.03 9.88
C PRO A 398 -9.33 -28.94 11.12
N GLU A 399 -10.11 -28.63 12.15
CA GLU A 399 -10.21 -29.44 13.37
C GLU A 399 -11.37 -30.44 13.30
N THR A 400 -12.49 -30.04 12.70
CA THR A 400 -13.74 -30.81 12.63
C THR A 400 -13.99 -31.45 11.26
N GLY A 401 -13.42 -30.91 10.19
CA GLY A 401 -13.69 -31.32 8.80
C GLY A 401 -15.03 -30.82 8.25
N GLU A 402 -15.81 -30.04 9.00
CA GLU A 402 -17.08 -29.50 8.53
C GLU A 402 -16.89 -28.33 7.55
N THR A 403 -17.92 -28.02 6.77
CA THR A 403 -17.89 -26.86 5.84
C THR A 403 -18.55 -25.66 6.51
N ILE A 404 -17.74 -24.66 6.86
CA ILE A 404 -18.17 -23.41 7.50
C ILE A 404 -18.30 -22.27 6.49
N GLU A 405 -19.32 -21.42 6.66
CA GLU A 405 -19.42 -20.15 5.94
C GLU A 405 -18.48 -19.11 6.56
N VAL A 406 -17.64 -18.48 5.73
CA VAL A 406 -16.67 -17.47 6.13
C VAL A 406 -17.00 -16.15 5.45
N LYS A 407 -16.97 -15.06 6.22
CA LYS A 407 -17.24 -13.71 5.70
C LYS A 407 -15.98 -13.13 5.08
N GLU A 408 -16.09 -12.70 3.83
CA GLU A 408 -15.01 -12.17 2.99
C GLU A 408 -15.28 -10.68 2.72
N PRO A 409 -14.91 -9.77 3.64
CA PRO A 409 -15.12 -8.35 3.46
C PRO A 409 -14.22 -7.79 2.35
N VAL A 410 -14.60 -6.65 1.77
CA VAL A 410 -13.63 -5.81 1.04
C VAL A 410 -12.57 -5.35 2.03
N GLN A 411 -11.33 -5.74 1.76
CA GLN A 411 -10.14 -5.38 2.51
C GLN A 411 -9.60 -4.01 2.11
N VAL A 412 -8.72 -3.47 2.94
CA VAL A 412 -8.14 -2.14 2.82
C VAL A 412 -6.65 -2.18 3.10
N ALA A 413 -5.89 -1.32 2.44
CA ALA A 413 -4.52 -1.04 2.81
C ALA A 413 -4.15 0.40 2.49
N SER A 414 -3.20 0.95 3.25
CA SER A 414 -2.66 2.30 3.08
C SER A 414 -1.27 2.38 3.68
N VAL A 415 -0.36 3.11 3.05
CA VAL A 415 0.96 3.44 3.60
C VAL A 415 1.16 4.95 3.49
N LEU A 416 1.57 5.56 4.60
CA LEU A 416 2.05 6.93 4.68
C LEU A 416 3.58 6.89 4.81
N MET A 417 4.28 7.52 3.87
CA MET A 417 5.73 7.45 3.74
C MET A 417 6.35 8.84 3.67
N ASP A 418 7.51 9.04 4.32
CA ASP A 418 8.36 10.22 4.09
C ASP A 418 9.12 10.06 2.77
N ASN A 419 9.02 11.05 1.89
CA ASN A 419 9.56 10.94 0.54
C ASN A 419 11.09 10.98 0.48
N LYS A 420 11.73 11.73 1.40
CA LYS A 420 13.17 11.98 1.37
C LYS A 420 13.97 10.80 1.87
N THR A 421 13.37 9.98 2.73
CA THR A 421 14.03 8.87 3.45
C THR A 421 13.44 7.49 3.13
N GLY A 422 12.18 7.38 2.71
CA GLY A 422 11.50 6.08 2.55
C GLY A 422 10.92 5.50 3.85
N ARG A 423 10.97 6.23 4.97
CA ARG A 423 10.37 5.82 6.24
C ARG A 423 8.88 5.56 6.09
N VAL A 424 8.41 4.40 6.52
CA VAL A 424 6.97 4.19 6.79
C VAL A 424 6.61 4.93 8.08
N ILE A 425 5.90 6.06 7.96
CA ILE A 425 5.44 6.86 9.11
C ILE A 425 4.26 6.15 9.79
N ALA A 426 3.35 5.61 8.99
CA ALA A 426 2.18 4.87 9.46
C ALA A 426 1.60 4.04 8.32
N PHE A 427 0.81 3.02 8.63
CA PHE A 427 0.11 2.21 7.64
C PHE A 427 -1.21 1.65 8.20
N VAL A 428 -2.07 1.16 7.30
CA VAL A 428 -3.27 0.38 7.61
C VAL A 428 -3.08 -0.99 6.95
N GLY A 429 -3.01 -2.05 7.76
CA GLY A 429 -2.67 -3.40 7.27
C GLY A 429 -3.85 -4.22 6.72
N GLY A 430 -5.07 -3.93 7.17
CA GLY A 430 -6.29 -4.65 6.81
C GLY A 430 -7.51 -4.05 7.50
N ARG A 431 -8.69 -4.66 7.36
CA ARG A 431 -9.92 -4.19 8.04
C ARG A 431 -10.08 -4.66 9.48
N ASP A 432 -9.60 -5.87 9.79
CA ASP A 432 -9.71 -6.51 11.09
C ASP A 432 -8.68 -7.65 11.17
N PHE A 433 -7.68 -7.53 12.04
CA PHE A 433 -6.61 -8.53 12.18
C PHE A 433 -7.15 -9.86 12.71
N ALA A 434 -8.17 -9.85 13.57
CA ALA A 434 -8.72 -11.07 14.17
C ALA A 434 -9.57 -11.90 13.18
N ALA A 435 -9.92 -11.31 12.03
CA ALA A 435 -10.60 -12.00 10.93
C ALA A 435 -9.64 -12.34 9.76
N ASP A 436 -8.56 -11.58 9.58
CA ASP A 436 -7.59 -11.73 8.49
C ASP A 436 -6.22 -11.12 8.90
N GLU A 437 -5.30 -11.98 9.32
CA GLU A 437 -3.96 -11.59 9.81
C GLU A 437 -3.06 -11.03 8.69
N LEU A 438 -3.42 -11.20 7.42
CA LEU A 438 -2.58 -10.80 6.28
C LEU A 438 -2.40 -9.28 6.22
N ASN A 439 -1.15 -8.81 6.33
CA ASN A 439 -0.82 -7.39 6.17
C ASN A 439 -0.83 -7.00 4.68
N TYR A 440 -1.99 -6.56 4.19
CA TYR A 440 -2.16 -6.11 2.79
C TYR A 440 -1.29 -4.91 2.42
N ALA A 441 -0.75 -4.16 3.38
CA ALA A 441 0.16 -3.06 3.10
C ALA A 441 1.56 -3.54 2.64
N THR A 442 2.11 -4.55 3.32
CA THR A 442 3.52 -4.98 3.22
C THR A 442 3.70 -6.38 2.61
N GLN A 443 2.65 -7.20 2.57
CA GLN A 443 2.66 -8.60 2.13
C GLN A 443 1.60 -8.89 1.04
N GLY A 444 0.58 -8.01 0.91
CA GLY A 444 -0.46 -8.11 -0.11
C GLY A 444 0.01 -7.68 -1.50
N TYR A 445 0.65 -8.58 -2.25
CA TYR A 445 0.98 -8.36 -3.67
C TYR A 445 -0.28 -8.29 -4.53
N ARG A 446 -0.44 -7.21 -5.31
CA ARG A 446 -1.64 -6.91 -6.10
C ARG A 446 -1.31 -6.25 -7.44
N SER A 447 -2.21 -6.34 -8.41
CA SER A 447 -2.04 -5.63 -9.68
C SER A 447 -2.24 -4.12 -9.48
N ASN A 448 -1.18 -3.35 -9.73
CA ASN A 448 -1.19 -1.90 -9.54
C ASN A 448 -1.99 -1.15 -10.64
N GLY A 449 -2.32 -1.84 -11.74
CA GLY A 449 -3.15 -1.34 -12.82
C GLY A 449 -2.67 0.00 -13.41
N SER A 450 -3.61 0.94 -13.58
CA SER A 450 -3.30 2.28 -14.08
C SER A 450 -2.36 3.15 -13.22
N THR A 451 -1.94 2.71 -12.02
CA THR A 451 -0.85 3.40 -11.28
C THR A 451 0.53 3.20 -11.92
N MET A 452 0.71 2.22 -12.82
CA MET A 452 1.96 2.07 -13.57
C MET A 452 2.18 3.15 -14.64
N LYS A 453 1.14 3.90 -15.03
CA LYS A 453 1.20 4.88 -16.13
C LYS A 453 2.23 6.01 -15.90
N PRO A 454 2.27 6.73 -14.76
CA PRO A 454 3.33 7.70 -14.50
C PRO A 454 4.72 7.06 -14.54
N LEU A 455 4.88 5.91 -13.88
CA LEU A 455 6.18 5.31 -13.56
C LEU A 455 6.90 4.71 -14.79
N LEU A 456 6.17 3.98 -15.63
CA LEU A 456 6.74 3.23 -16.77
C LEU A 456 6.48 3.90 -18.13
N VAL A 457 5.50 4.79 -18.24
CA VAL A 457 5.10 5.39 -19.52
C VAL A 457 5.42 6.88 -19.59
N TYR A 458 4.78 7.70 -18.75
CA TYR A 458 4.84 9.16 -18.90
C TYR A 458 6.15 9.76 -18.38
N ALA A 459 6.67 9.30 -17.23
CA ALA A 459 7.97 9.76 -16.74
C ALA A 459 9.11 9.34 -17.68
N PRO A 460 9.28 8.06 -18.10
CA PRO A 460 10.32 7.71 -19.08
C PRO A 460 10.19 8.43 -20.43
N ALA A 461 8.96 8.67 -20.92
CA ALA A 461 8.78 9.40 -22.17
C ALA A 461 9.16 10.90 -22.09
N ILE A 462 9.03 11.52 -20.92
CA ILE A 462 9.54 12.88 -20.66
C ILE A 462 11.06 12.85 -20.43
N ASP A 463 11.56 11.86 -19.69
CA ASP A 463 12.98 11.71 -19.34
C ASP A 463 13.89 11.44 -20.55
N LEU A 464 13.35 10.71 -21.53
CA LEU A 464 13.96 10.41 -22.83
C LEU A 464 13.61 11.45 -23.92
N GLY A 465 12.83 12.49 -23.60
CA GLY A 465 12.58 13.61 -24.51
C GLY A 465 11.61 13.34 -25.68
N PHE A 466 10.69 12.38 -25.55
CA PHE A 466 9.63 12.17 -26.55
C PHE A 466 8.48 13.17 -26.41
N ILE A 467 8.20 13.67 -25.21
CA ILE A 467 7.09 14.58 -24.89
C ILE A 467 7.45 15.60 -23.80
N GLY A 468 6.72 16.72 -23.78
CA GLY A 468 6.49 17.55 -22.59
C GLY A 468 5.02 17.46 -22.13
N ALA A 469 4.67 18.08 -21.01
CA ALA A 469 3.38 17.88 -20.32
C ALA A 469 2.13 18.08 -21.21
N GLY A 470 2.16 19.07 -22.10
CA GLY A 470 1.03 19.38 -22.99
C GLY A 470 1.10 18.70 -24.36
N SER A 471 2.14 17.88 -24.63
CA SER A 471 2.37 17.32 -25.96
C SER A 471 1.24 16.36 -26.37
N PRO A 472 0.86 16.32 -27.67
CA PRO A 472 -0.21 15.45 -28.13
C PRO A 472 0.16 13.97 -28.02
N VAL A 473 -0.72 13.22 -27.36
CA VAL A 473 -0.77 11.76 -27.41
C VAL A 473 -2.06 11.33 -28.13
N VAL A 474 -2.04 10.12 -28.70
CA VAL A 474 -3.12 9.63 -29.57
C VAL A 474 -4.01 8.66 -28.83
N ASP A 475 -5.27 9.03 -28.64
CA ASP A 475 -6.33 8.20 -28.06
C ASP A 475 -7.27 7.68 -29.16
N VAL A 476 -6.76 6.73 -29.96
CA VAL A 476 -7.43 6.09 -31.11
C VAL A 476 -7.17 4.59 -31.06
N LYS A 477 -8.15 3.75 -31.38
CA LYS A 477 -8.03 2.29 -31.34
C LYS A 477 -7.00 1.78 -32.34
N PHE A 478 -6.44 0.60 -32.05
CA PHE A 478 -5.56 -0.14 -32.95
C PHE A 478 -5.79 -1.64 -32.78
N LYS A 479 -5.30 -2.42 -33.76
CA LYS A 479 -5.17 -3.88 -33.65
C LYS A 479 -3.77 -4.26 -34.12
N ARG A 480 -2.94 -4.75 -33.21
CA ARG A 480 -1.56 -5.16 -33.49
C ARG A 480 -1.57 -6.37 -34.44
N LYS A 481 -0.76 -6.32 -35.49
CA LYS A 481 -0.79 -7.32 -36.58
C LYS A 481 -0.10 -8.65 -36.24
N SER A 482 0.81 -8.66 -35.28
CA SER A 482 1.61 -9.85 -34.93
C SER A 482 0.84 -10.89 -34.10
N ASP A 483 -0.07 -10.43 -33.26
CA ASP A 483 -0.78 -11.23 -32.25
C ASP A 483 -2.29 -10.93 -32.16
N GLY A 484 -2.77 -9.92 -32.89
CA GLY A 484 -4.16 -9.50 -32.87
C GLY A 484 -4.57 -8.64 -31.66
N TYR A 485 -3.62 -8.22 -30.80
CA TYR A 485 -3.92 -7.44 -29.60
C TYR A 485 -4.65 -6.12 -29.95
N ALA A 486 -5.87 -5.99 -29.43
CA ALA A 486 -6.80 -4.89 -29.71
C ALA A 486 -7.34 -4.33 -28.38
N PRO A 487 -6.55 -3.51 -27.67
CA PRO A 487 -6.93 -2.95 -26.37
C PRO A 487 -7.95 -1.81 -26.53
N GLU A 488 -8.61 -1.45 -25.43
CA GLU A 488 -9.63 -0.42 -25.37
C GLU A 488 -9.44 0.50 -24.15
N ASN A 489 -10.09 1.66 -24.16
CA ASN A 489 -10.21 2.53 -22.98
C ASN A 489 -11.23 1.96 -21.99
N PHE A 490 -11.17 2.45 -20.74
CA PHE A 490 -12.08 2.03 -19.66
C PHE A 490 -13.57 2.17 -20.03
N ILE A 491 -13.90 3.17 -20.86
CA ILE A 491 -15.15 3.22 -21.61
C ILE A 491 -14.88 2.63 -23.00
N PRO A 492 -15.36 1.42 -23.35
CA PRO A 492 -15.00 0.74 -24.61
C PRO A 492 -15.32 1.53 -25.89
N THR A 493 -16.32 2.40 -25.84
CA THR A 493 -16.74 3.23 -26.99
C THR A 493 -15.96 4.55 -27.13
N GLN A 494 -15.08 4.89 -26.19
CA GLN A 494 -14.40 6.19 -26.15
C GLN A 494 -13.07 6.18 -26.93
N GLU A 495 -13.00 7.07 -27.93
CA GLU A 495 -11.76 7.51 -28.60
C GLU A 495 -11.77 9.05 -28.56
N LEU A 496 -10.83 9.67 -27.87
CA LEU A 496 -10.75 11.13 -27.75
C LEU A 496 -9.99 11.79 -28.91
N GLY A 497 -9.18 11.01 -29.65
CA GLY A 497 -8.31 11.51 -30.71
C GLY A 497 -7.00 12.08 -30.17
N LEU A 498 -6.52 13.19 -30.72
CA LEU A 498 -5.35 13.91 -30.22
C LEU A 498 -5.70 14.69 -28.95
N ILE A 499 -5.04 14.36 -27.84
CA ILE A 499 -5.22 15.03 -26.54
C ILE A 499 -3.86 15.36 -25.89
N PRO A 500 -3.74 16.42 -25.06
CA PRO A 500 -2.52 16.71 -24.30
C PRO A 500 -2.15 15.57 -23.34
N ALA A 501 -0.87 15.27 -23.19
CA ALA A 501 -0.39 14.20 -22.30
C ALA A 501 -0.86 14.35 -20.85
N ARG A 502 -0.90 15.58 -20.29
CA ARG A 502 -1.46 15.86 -18.95
C ARG A 502 -2.92 15.39 -18.82
N LYS A 503 -3.76 15.71 -19.82
CA LYS A 503 -5.16 15.31 -19.87
C LYS A 503 -5.33 13.79 -20.06
N ALA A 504 -4.49 13.16 -20.88
CA ALA A 504 -4.49 11.71 -21.05
C ALA A 504 -4.12 10.97 -19.76
N LEU A 505 -3.21 11.53 -18.95
CA LEU A 505 -2.79 10.97 -17.68
C LEU A 505 -3.85 11.15 -16.57
N ALA A 506 -4.44 12.34 -16.46
CA ALA A 506 -5.50 12.67 -15.49
C ALA A 506 -6.83 11.91 -15.75
N LEU A 507 -7.20 11.76 -17.02
CA LEU A 507 -8.28 10.87 -17.46
C LEU A 507 -7.88 9.38 -17.47
N SER A 508 -6.62 9.06 -17.22
CA SER A 508 -6.09 7.70 -17.15
C SER A 508 -6.33 6.86 -18.41
N GLN A 509 -6.26 7.46 -19.61
CA GLN A 509 -6.58 6.77 -20.86
C GLN A 509 -5.61 5.62 -21.16
N ASN A 510 -6.12 4.54 -21.77
CA ASN A 510 -5.36 3.33 -22.07
C ASN A 510 -4.66 3.44 -23.43
N LEU A 511 -5.39 3.82 -24.48
CA LEU A 511 -4.88 3.83 -25.85
C LEU A 511 -3.70 4.82 -25.99
N ALA A 512 -3.84 6.00 -25.40
CA ALA A 512 -2.77 6.99 -25.32
C ALA A 512 -1.52 6.46 -24.60
N ALA A 513 -1.66 5.82 -23.44
CA ALA A 513 -0.55 5.26 -22.68
C ALA A 513 0.15 4.11 -23.44
N LEU A 514 -0.62 3.19 -24.01
CA LEU A 514 -0.12 2.06 -24.81
C LEU A 514 0.66 2.52 -26.04
N ARG A 515 0.18 3.54 -26.74
CA ARG A 515 0.84 4.11 -27.93
C ARG A 515 2.11 4.86 -27.57
N LEU A 516 2.10 5.61 -26.47
CA LEU A 516 3.28 6.29 -25.95
C LEU A 516 4.36 5.28 -25.52
N TYR A 517 3.97 4.22 -24.82
CA TYR A 517 4.87 3.14 -24.40
C TYR A 517 5.44 2.34 -25.58
N ASN A 518 4.62 2.05 -26.60
CA ASN A 518 5.08 1.45 -27.84
C ASN A 518 6.10 2.35 -28.58
N MET A 519 5.96 3.68 -28.49
CA MET A 519 6.91 4.61 -29.10
C MET A 519 8.25 4.61 -28.35
N THR A 520 8.25 4.67 -27.02
CA THR A 520 9.50 4.60 -26.23
C THR A 520 10.20 3.25 -26.38
N LEU A 521 9.47 2.13 -26.36
CA LEU A 521 9.98 0.77 -26.61
C LEU A 521 10.57 0.55 -28.02
N THR A 522 10.31 1.43 -28.99
CA THR A 522 10.81 1.23 -30.37
C THR A 522 12.31 1.53 -30.46
N ASP A 523 12.78 2.54 -29.73
CA ASP A 523 14.15 3.06 -29.82
C ASP A 523 14.92 3.00 -28.48
N HIS A 524 14.24 2.75 -27.36
CA HIS A 524 14.80 2.80 -26.00
C HIS A 524 14.25 1.67 -25.10
N LYS A 525 14.79 1.55 -23.89
CA LYS A 525 14.37 0.59 -22.85
C LYS A 525 13.71 1.29 -21.65
N PRO A 526 12.43 1.71 -21.74
CA PRO A 526 11.73 2.34 -20.62
C PRO A 526 11.55 1.41 -19.39
N GLN A 527 11.68 0.09 -19.54
CA GLN A 527 11.62 -0.86 -18.43
C GLN A 527 12.77 -0.72 -17.42
N GLU A 528 13.95 -0.24 -17.85
CA GLU A 528 15.11 -0.03 -16.98
C GLU A 528 14.86 1.00 -15.85
N TYR A 529 13.77 1.78 -15.91
CA TYR A 529 13.35 2.66 -14.82
C TYR A 529 12.65 1.93 -13.67
N ILE A 530 12.02 0.78 -13.95
CA ILE A 530 11.33 -0.05 -12.95
C ILE A 530 12.27 -1.14 -12.42
N GLU A 531 13.09 -1.73 -13.29
CA GLU A 531 14.12 -2.73 -12.92
C GLU A 531 15.06 -2.16 -11.83
N LYS A 532 15.48 -0.90 -11.96
CA LYS A 532 16.31 -0.18 -10.97
C LYS A 532 15.64 0.08 -9.60
N MET A 533 14.33 -0.08 -9.47
CA MET A 533 13.64 0.01 -8.16
C MET A 533 13.67 -1.33 -7.40
N ASN A 534 14.08 -2.43 -8.04
CA ASN A 534 14.25 -3.77 -7.48
C ASN A 534 13.03 -4.28 -6.67
N PHE A 535 11.87 -4.32 -7.31
CA PHE A 535 10.61 -4.77 -6.69
C PHE A 535 10.50 -6.30 -6.61
N SER A 536 10.01 -6.78 -5.46
CA SER A 536 10.21 -8.14 -4.95
C SER A 536 9.56 -9.27 -5.77
N ARG A 537 8.62 -8.95 -6.66
CA ARG A 537 7.87 -9.93 -7.49
C ARG A 537 7.68 -9.53 -8.96
N ILE A 538 8.42 -8.54 -9.46
CA ILE A 538 8.32 -8.18 -10.89
C ILE A 538 9.19 -9.10 -11.74
N ASN A 539 8.55 -9.89 -12.60
CA ASN A 539 9.25 -10.56 -13.70
C ASN A 539 9.55 -9.53 -14.81
N GLU A 540 10.82 -9.19 -14.98
CA GLU A 540 11.30 -8.18 -15.95
C GLU A 540 10.82 -8.45 -17.39
N ASN A 541 10.68 -9.72 -17.77
CA ASN A 541 10.17 -10.13 -19.08
C ASN A 541 8.73 -9.65 -19.36
N ASN A 542 7.94 -9.40 -18.30
CA ASN A 542 6.60 -8.84 -18.44
C ASN A 542 6.64 -7.33 -18.78
N LEU A 543 7.69 -6.60 -18.38
CA LEU A 543 7.78 -5.15 -18.57
C LEU A 543 7.90 -4.76 -20.05
N ILE A 544 8.59 -5.56 -20.87
CA ILE A 544 8.70 -5.34 -22.32
C ILE A 544 7.39 -5.58 -23.10
N HIS A 545 6.32 -6.05 -22.44
CA HIS A 545 5.01 -6.22 -23.06
C HIS A 545 4.16 -4.95 -22.94
N LEU A 546 3.37 -4.63 -23.99
CA LEU A 546 2.52 -3.44 -23.99
C LEU A 546 1.54 -3.39 -22.80
N SER A 547 1.10 -4.53 -22.27
CA SER A 547 0.25 -4.63 -21.09
C SER A 547 0.87 -4.04 -19.82
N ALA A 548 2.20 -3.99 -19.72
CA ALA A 548 2.92 -3.40 -18.59
C ALA A 548 2.56 -1.91 -18.39
N ALA A 549 2.32 -1.18 -19.48
CA ALA A 549 1.85 0.22 -19.47
C ALA A 549 0.51 0.41 -18.71
N LEU A 550 -0.22 -0.67 -18.47
CA LEU A 550 -1.50 -0.72 -17.76
C LEU A 550 -1.45 -1.56 -16.47
N GLY A 551 -0.26 -1.97 -16.00
CA GLY A 551 -0.07 -2.85 -14.84
C GLY A 551 -0.37 -4.34 -15.09
N GLY A 552 -0.53 -4.75 -16.35
CA GLY A 552 -0.83 -6.13 -16.73
C GLY A 552 0.42 -7.02 -16.72
N GLY A 553 0.44 -8.02 -15.83
CA GLY A 553 1.60 -8.89 -15.58
C GLY A 553 2.55 -8.33 -14.51
N ILE A 554 2.13 -7.32 -13.75
CA ILE A 554 2.91 -6.69 -12.68
C ILE A 554 2.11 -6.79 -11.38
N GLU A 555 2.75 -7.33 -10.34
CA GLU A 555 2.24 -7.33 -8.97
C GLU A 555 3.27 -6.68 -8.05
N MET A 556 2.78 -5.90 -7.09
CA MET A 556 3.58 -5.22 -6.08
C MET A 556 2.76 -5.01 -4.80
N THR A 557 3.43 -4.80 -3.68
CA THR A 557 2.75 -4.42 -2.42
C THR A 557 2.33 -2.95 -2.45
N VAL A 558 1.52 -2.56 -1.47
CA VAL A 558 1.08 -1.16 -1.32
C VAL A 558 2.26 -0.27 -0.91
N GLU A 559 3.15 -0.78 -0.05
CA GLU A 559 4.42 -0.13 0.30
C GLU A 559 5.33 0.07 -0.92
N GLU A 560 5.53 -0.96 -1.75
CA GLU A 560 6.34 -0.87 -2.98
C GLU A 560 5.79 0.20 -3.94
N ASN A 561 4.47 0.21 -4.17
CA ASN A 561 3.82 1.24 -4.99
C ASN A 561 3.96 2.64 -4.35
N THR A 562 3.92 2.73 -3.01
CA THR A 562 4.09 4.00 -2.27
C THR A 562 5.50 4.55 -2.44
N ALA A 563 6.53 3.71 -2.31
CA ALA A 563 7.92 4.07 -2.55
C ALA A 563 8.18 4.49 -4.02
N ALA A 564 7.53 3.81 -4.98
CA ALA A 564 7.58 4.20 -6.40
C ALA A 564 7.07 5.63 -6.62
N TYR A 565 5.96 6.01 -5.98
CA TYR A 565 5.39 7.35 -6.07
C TYR A 565 6.17 8.39 -5.26
N ALA A 566 6.74 8.02 -4.11
CA ALA A 566 7.66 8.85 -3.35
C ALA A 566 8.88 9.29 -4.17
N SER A 567 9.35 8.46 -5.13
CA SER A 567 10.42 8.87 -6.04
C SER A 567 10.05 10.06 -6.93
N LEU A 568 8.80 10.17 -7.40
CA LEU A 568 8.34 11.34 -8.17
C LEU A 568 8.24 12.59 -7.29
N ALA A 569 7.88 12.40 -6.02
CA ALA A 569 7.85 13.46 -5.02
C ALA A 569 9.25 13.96 -4.61
N ASN A 570 10.23 13.06 -4.54
CA ASN A 570 11.61 13.31 -4.13
C ASN A 570 12.55 13.59 -5.32
N GLY A 571 12.11 14.40 -6.29
CA GLY A 571 12.96 14.84 -7.41
C GLY A 571 13.52 13.72 -8.29
N GLY A 572 12.85 12.56 -8.33
CA GLY A 572 13.27 11.37 -9.09
C GLY A 572 14.12 10.37 -8.30
N GLN A 573 14.39 10.61 -7.01
CA GLN A 573 15.18 9.72 -6.14
C GLN A 573 14.28 8.71 -5.41
N TYR A 574 14.42 7.44 -5.75
CA TYR A 574 13.76 6.32 -5.09
C TYR A 574 14.52 5.92 -3.83
N ASN A 575 13.78 5.79 -2.73
CA ASN A 575 14.21 5.16 -1.48
C ASN A 575 13.34 3.92 -1.25
N ARG A 576 13.92 2.80 -0.82
CA ARG A 576 13.14 1.60 -0.45
C ARG A 576 12.33 1.88 0.81
N GLY A 577 11.08 1.40 0.85
CA GLY A 577 10.25 1.47 2.05
C GLY A 577 10.89 0.71 3.22
N TYR A 578 10.97 1.34 4.39
CA TYR A 578 11.54 0.71 5.59
C TYR A 578 10.72 1.02 6.86
N MET A 579 10.73 0.07 7.80
CA MET A 579 9.98 0.15 9.06
C MET A 579 10.85 -0.03 10.31
N ILE A 580 12.03 -0.67 10.22
CA ILE A 580 12.99 -0.77 11.33
C ILE A 580 13.99 0.39 11.21
N GLU A 581 14.02 1.25 12.21
CA GLU A 581 14.97 2.36 12.31
C GLU A 581 16.34 1.88 12.79
N LYS A 582 16.36 1.26 13.98
CA LYS A 582 17.56 0.79 14.66
C LYS A 582 17.25 -0.44 15.50
N ILE A 583 18.24 -1.32 15.66
CA ILE A 583 18.23 -2.43 16.62
C ILE A 583 19.41 -2.18 17.56
N VAL A 584 19.14 -2.21 18.86
CA VAL A 584 20.13 -1.96 19.93
C VAL A 584 20.18 -3.17 20.85
N ASP A 585 21.36 -3.61 21.28
CA ASP A 585 21.50 -4.71 22.25
C ASP A 585 21.30 -4.25 23.71
N LEU A 586 21.44 -5.20 24.65
CA LEU A 586 21.30 -4.96 26.09
C LEU A 586 22.33 -3.97 26.63
N ASP A 587 23.58 -4.06 26.17
CA ASP A 587 24.70 -3.18 26.52
C ASP A 587 24.51 -1.74 25.97
N GLY A 588 23.64 -1.58 24.96
CA GLY A 588 23.35 -0.29 24.32
C GLY A 588 24.10 -0.05 23.01
N ASN A 589 24.77 -1.06 22.45
CA ASN A 589 25.43 -0.96 21.15
C ASN A 589 24.39 -1.00 20.02
N ILE A 590 24.64 -0.22 18.97
CA ILE A 590 23.82 -0.23 17.76
C ILE A 590 24.21 -1.44 16.90
N VAL A 591 23.34 -2.45 16.90
CA VAL A 591 23.46 -3.67 16.08
C VAL A 591 23.06 -3.39 14.64
N PHE A 592 22.00 -2.60 14.45
CA PHE A 592 21.55 -2.12 13.15
C PHE A 592 21.09 -0.67 13.25
N GLU A 593 21.33 0.11 12.20
CA GLU A 593 20.72 1.42 11.96
C GLU A 593 20.50 1.59 10.45
N HIS A 594 19.31 2.00 10.05
CA HIS A 594 18.96 2.12 8.64
C HIS A 594 19.72 3.28 7.97
N LYS A 595 20.26 3.02 6.78
CA LYS A 595 20.96 4.02 5.96
C LYS A 595 20.17 4.25 4.67
N VAL A 596 19.79 5.50 4.46
CA VAL A 596 19.04 5.92 3.27
C VAL A 596 20.00 5.97 2.08
N GLU A 597 19.81 5.06 1.12
CA GLU A 597 20.62 4.94 -0.09
C GLU A 597 19.78 5.30 -1.35
N PRO A 598 19.67 6.61 -1.68
CA PRO A 598 18.75 7.09 -2.71
C PRO A 598 19.24 6.72 -4.13
N THR A 599 18.39 6.04 -4.89
CA THR A 599 18.65 5.69 -6.29
C THR A 599 17.96 6.70 -7.21
N GLN A 600 18.72 7.45 -8.03
CA GLN A 600 18.15 8.40 -8.99
C GLN A 600 17.55 7.65 -10.20
N ILE A 601 16.22 7.52 -10.24
CA ILE A 601 15.48 6.82 -11.29
C ILE A 601 15.11 7.76 -12.44
N TYR A 602 14.54 8.92 -12.11
CA TYR A 602 14.11 9.95 -13.09
C TYR A 602 14.96 11.22 -12.90
N LYS A 603 15.08 12.07 -13.92
CA LYS A 603 15.68 13.41 -13.75
C LYS A 603 14.78 14.31 -12.89
N PRO A 604 15.32 15.26 -12.10
CA PRO A 604 14.51 16.19 -11.31
C PRO A 604 13.49 16.97 -12.14
N GLU A 605 13.86 17.39 -13.36
CA GLU A 605 12.93 18.02 -14.31
C GLU A 605 11.73 17.12 -14.64
N THR A 606 11.99 15.83 -14.88
CA THR A 606 10.96 14.83 -15.22
C THR A 606 10.00 14.63 -14.05
N ALA A 607 10.56 14.45 -12.85
CA ALA A 607 9.78 14.31 -11.61
C ALA A 607 8.88 15.52 -11.37
N TYR A 608 9.41 16.74 -11.51
CA TYR A 608 8.64 17.99 -11.41
C TYR A 608 7.51 18.07 -12.44
N ILE A 609 7.81 17.79 -13.72
CA ILE A 609 6.83 17.89 -14.81
C ILE A 609 5.72 16.87 -14.63
N VAL A 610 6.04 15.61 -14.27
CA VAL A 610 5.04 14.56 -14.01
C VAL A 610 4.20 14.88 -12.78
N SER A 611 4.80 15.43 -11.72
CA SER A 611 4.05 15.91 -10.54
C SER A 611 3.06 17.00 -10.92
N ASP A 612 3.45 17.97 -11.75
CA ASP A 612 2.55 19.01 -12.24
C ASP A 612 1.37 18.44 -13.04
N MET A 613 1.61 17.49 -13.94
CA MET A 613 0.58 16.79 -14.70
C MET A 613 -0.39 15.96 -13.84
N LEU A 614 0.02 15.56 -12.64
CA LEU A 614 -0.76 14.70 -11.74
C LEU A 614 -1.65 15.48 -10.76
N LYS A 615 -1.52 16.81 -10.69
CA LYS A 615 -2.51 17.67 -9.99
C LYS A 615 -3.85 17.66 -10.71
N ASP A 616 -3.80 17.68 -12.04
CA ASP A 616 -4.97 17.64 -12.95
C ASP A 616 -5.88 16.43 -12.65
N THR A 617 -5.34 15.32 -12.14
CA THR A 617 -6.13 14.13 -11.73
C THR A 617 -7.26 14.48 -10.76
N LEU A 618 -7.06 15.49 -9.90
CA LEU A 618 -8.03 15.94 -8.88
C LEU A 618 -9.03 16.99 -9.39
N ASP A 619 -9.01 17.35 -10.68
CA ASP A 619 -10.01 18.25 -11.28
C ASP A 619 -11.39 17.61 -11.35
N GLN A 620 -12.44 18.44 -11.43
CA GLN A 620 -13.80 17.98 -11.72
C GLN A 620 -13.87 17.33 -13.12
N GLY A 621 -14.50 16.15 -13.19
CA GLY A 621 -14.57 15.34 -14.41
C GLY A 621 -13.33 14.48 -14.71
N HIS A 622 -12.27 14.55 -13.89
CA HIS A 622 -11.11 13.65 -13.97
C HIS A 622 -11.19 12.51 -12.94
N THR A 623 -10.30 11.51 -13.05
CA THR A 623 -10.47 10.24 -12.32
C THR A 623 -10.34 10.35 -10.79
N GLY A 624 -9.68 11.40 -10.28
CA GLY A 624 -9.56 11.72 -8.86
C GLY A 624 -10.54 12.79 -8.36
N ALA A 625 -11.55 13.19 -9.16
CA ALA A 625 -12.44 14.32 -8.87
C ALA A 625 -13.10 14.24 -7.49
N LYS A 626 -13.52 13.04 -7.06
CA LYS A 626 -14.21 12.84 -5.77
C LYS A 626 -13.27 12.96 -4.58
N ALA A 627 -12.01 12.52 -4.72
CA ALA A 627 -11.00 12.81 -3.71
C ALA A 627 -10.75 14.32 -3.64
N GLY A 628 -10.54 14.97 -4.81
CA GLY A 628 -10.31 16.42 -4.90
C GLY A 628 -11.41 17.28 -4.29
N SER A 629 -12.68 16.88 -4.41
CA SER A 629 -13.82 17.57 -3.80
C SER A 629 -14.05 17.27 -2.32
N GLN A 630 -13.28 16.36 -1.72
CA GLN A 630 -13.42 15.95 -0.31
C GLN A 630 -12.23 16.34 0.56
N LEU A 631 -11.19 16.97 0.00
CA LEU A 631 -10.05 17.49 0.77
C LEU A 631 -10.43 18.75 1.59
N ARG A 632 -9.89 18.84 2.81
CA ARG A 632 -10.06 19.97 3.75
C ARG A 632 -8.97 21.05 3.64
N PHE A 633 -8.17 20.98 2.58
CA PHE A 633 -7.06 21.87 2.25
C PHE A 633 -6.98 22.02 0.71
N SER A 634 -6.18 22.96 0.20
CA SER A 634 -6.11 23.18 -1.26
C SER A 634 -5.49 21.96 -1.96
N ARG A 635 -6.24 21.39 -2.92
CA ARG A 635 -5.78 20.28 -3.77
C ARG A 635 -4.50 20.59 -4.55
N GLU A 636 -4.14 21.87 -4.75
CA GLU A 636 -2.90 22.28 -5.41
C GLU A 636 -1.63 21.81 -4.69
N HIS A 637 -1.72 21.50 -3.39
CA HIS A 637 -0.61 20.95 -2.62
C HIS A 637 -0.32 19.47 -2.95
N VAL A 638 -1.25 18.74 -3.60
CA VAL A 638 -1.14 17.29 -3.81
C VAL A 638 -1.24 16.92 -5.29
N SER A 639 -0.32 16.07 -5.72
CA SER A 639 -0.31 15.38 -7.02
C SER A 639 -0.86 13.97 -6.81
N ALA A 640 -1.72 13.45 -7.70
CA ALA A 640 -2.37 12.16 -7.48
C ALA A 640 -2.52 11.30 -8.74
N LYS A 641 -2.54 9.97 -8.57
CA LYS A 641 -2.93 9.01 -9.61
C LYS A 641 -3.83 7.90 -9.08
N THR A 642 -4.89 7.65 -9.83
CA THR A 642 -5.82 6.53 -9.66
C THR A 642 -5.32 5.23 -10.30
N GLY A 643 -5.69 4.09 -9.73
CA GLY A 643 -5.53 2.77 -10.34
C GLY A 643 -6.82 1.97 -10.30
N THR A 644 -6.98 1.13 -11.32
CA THR A 644 -8.02 0.12 -11.44
C THR A 644 -7.37 -1.05 -12.14
N SER A 645 -7.41 -2.26 -11.56
CA SER A 645 -7.01 -3.49 -12.25
C SER A 645 -8.18 -4.07 -13.07
N GLN A 646 -7.94 -5.13 -13.84
CA GLN A 646 -8.97 -5.72 -14.70
C GLN A 646 -10.20 -6.13 -13.87
N THR A 647 -11.40 -5.84 -14.40
CA THR A 647 -12.69 -6.13 -13.75
C THR A 647 -12.82 -5.65 -12.30
N PHE A 648 -12.08 -4.61 -11.89
CA PHE A 648 -12.09 -4.06 -10.53
C PHE A 648 -11.71 -5.07 -9.43
N HIS A 649 -10.75 -5.98 -9.66
CA HIS A 649 -10.17 -6.75 -8.55
C HIS A 649 -9.49 -5.85 -7.51
N ASP A 650 -8.84 -4.79 -7.99
CA ASP A 650 -8.11 -3.79 -7.22
C ASP A 650 -8.50 -2.39 -7.68
N VAL A 651 -8.65 -1.47 -6.73
CA VAL A 651 -8.68 -0.03 -7.00
C VAL A 651 -7.73 0.71 -6.06
N TRP A 652 -7.10 1.74 -6.59
CA TRP A 652 -6.00 2.45 -5.96
C TRP A 652 -6.18 3.97 -6.05
N LEU A 653 -5.67 4.69 -5.06
CA LEU A 653 -5.30 6.09 -5.22
C LEU A 653 -3.95 6.35 -4.53
N MET A 654 -2.98 6.81 -5.30
CA MET A 654 -1.65 7.23 -4.86
C MET A 654 -1.61 8.76 -4.87
N GLY A 655 -1.33 9.41 -3.76
CA GLY A 655 -1.30 10.88 -3.67
C GLY A 655 -0.14 11.39 -2.82
N TYR A 656 0.55 12.43 -3.29
CA TYR A 656 1.79 12.93 -2.68
C TYR A 656 1.96 14.44 -2.80
N ASN A 657 2.77 14.99 -1.91
CA ASN A 657 3.28 16.37 -1.94
C ASN A 657 4.83 16.31 -1.77
N PRO A 658 5.56 17.42 -1.54
CA PRO A 658 7.01 17.36 -1.36
C PRO A 658 7.51 16.55 -0.14
N ASN A 659 6.70 16.42 0.92
CA ASN A 659 7.09 15.80 2.19
C ASN A 659 6.69 14.33 2.26
N ILE A 660 5.43 14.01 1.92
CA ILE A 660 4.86 12.67 2.09
C ILE A 660 4.26 12.09 0.79
N THR A 661 4.15 10.77 0.77
CA THR A 661 3.25 10.01 -0.11
C THR A 661 2.28 9.21 0.74
N LEU A 662 0.99 9.27 0.41
CA LEU A 662 -0.08 8.47 1.00
C LEU A 662 -0.75 7.64 -0.10
N SER A 663 -0.79 6.32 0.09
CA SER A 663 -1.54 5.39 -0.77
C SER A 663 -2.86 4.95 -0.13
N ALA A 664 -3.78 4.47 -0.96
CA ALA A 664 -4.94 3.69 -0.53
C ALA A 664 -5.26 2.62 -1.58
N TRP A 665 -5.55 1.40 -1.13
CA TRP A 665 -6.00 0.26 -1.93
C TRP A 665 -7.30 -0.31 -1.35
N LEU A 666 -8.18 -0.81 -2.23
CA LEU A 666 -9.31 -1.68 -1.92
C LEU A 666 -9.32 -2.89 -2.85
N GLY A 667 -9.65 -4.06 -2.30
CA GLY A 667 -9.85 -5.33 -3.01
C GLY A 667 -10.40 -6.41 -2.06
N TYR A 668 -10.52 -7.66 -2.50
CA TYR A 668 -10.83 -8.80 -1.62
C TYR A 668 -9.58 -9.63 -1.32
N GLY A 669 -9.50 -10.28 -0.16
CA GLY A 669 -8.48 -11.29 0.14
C GLY A 669 -8.47 -12.41 -0.91
N ILE A 670 -9.66 -12.92 -1.24
CA ILE A 670 -9.91 -13.88 -2.32
C ILE A 670 -9.88 -13.24 -3.73
N PRO A 671 -9.60 -14.01 -4.80
CA PRO A 671 -9.61 -13.53 -6.18
C PRO A 671 -11.03 -13.29 -6.72
N LYS A 672 -11.70 -12.24 -6.23
CA LYS A 672 -13.03 -11.79 -6.66
C LYS A 672 -13.01 -10.31 -7.06
N PRO A 673 -13.83 -9.88 -8.03
CA PRO A 673 -13.95 -8.48 -8.42
C PRO A 673 -14.80 -7.69 -7.41
N LEU A 674 -14.45 -6.43 -7.17
CA LEU A 674 -15.28 -5.51 -6.39
C LEU A 674 -16.63 -5.28 -7.08
N ASN A 675 -17.71 -5.43 -6.31
CA ASN A 675 -19.07 -5.25 -6.83
C ASN A 675 -19.25 -3.82 -7.38
N THR A 676 -19.77 -3.69 -8.60
CA THR A 676 -19.97 -2.43 -9.33
C THR A 676 -21.37 -1.82 -9.19
N MET A 677 -22.27 -2.43 -8.41
CA MET A 677 -23.65 -1.93 -8.20
C MET A 677 -23.65 -0.55 -7.51
N VAL A 678 -23.76 0.49 -8.35
CA VAL A 678 -23.66 1.91 -7.97
C VAL A 678 -24.67 2.29 -6.88
N ASN A 679 -25.89 1.75 -6.93
CA ASN A 679 -27.02 2.15 -6.08
C ASN A 679 -26.86 1.79 -4.59
N THR A 680 -25.89 0.95 -4.20
CA THR A 680 -25.70 0.54 -2.80
C THR A 680 -24.40 1.07 -2.18
N TYR A 681 -23.30 1.07 -2.94
CA TYR A 681 -21.97 1.44 -2.43
C TYR A 681 -21.21 2.44 -3.30
N GLY A 682 -21.75 2.80 -4.47
CA GLY A 682 -21.04 3.53 -5.50
C GLY A 682 -19.99 2.69 -6.25
N GLU A 683 -19.51 3.26 -7.36
CA GLU A 683 -18.46 2.68 -8.21
C GLU A 683 -17.14 2.46 -7.42
N PRO A 684 -16.38 1.37 -7.67
CA PRO A 684 -15.18 1.04 -6.87
C PRO A 684 -14.13 2.15 -6.77
N SER A 685 -13.79 2.81 -7.89
CA SER A 685 -12.80 3.89 -7.94
C SER A 685 -13.26 5.10 -7.12
N ALA A 686 -14.56 5.41 -7.14
CA ALA A 686 -15.21 6.42 -6.32
C ALA A 686 -15.26 6.05 -4.82
N ARG A 687 -15.04 4.79 -4.43
CA ARG A 687 -14.88 4.41 -3.01
C ARG A 687 -13.45 4.63 -2.52
N VAL A 688 -12.43 4.16 -3.24
CA VAL A 688 -11.03 4.40 -2.84
C VAL A 688 -10.66 5.89 -2.88
N ASN A 689 -11.25 6.67 -3.78
CA ASN A 689 -11.19 8.14 -3.77
C ASN A 689 -11.62 8.73 -2.41
N ALA A 690 -12.76 8.28 -1.88
CA ALA A 690 -13.33 8.80 -0.63
C ALA A 690 -12.57 8.31 0.61
N LEU A 691 -12.10 7.06 0.58
CA LEU A 691 -11.21 6.54 1.61
C LEU A 691 -9.91 7.35 1.67
N TRP A 692 -9.22 7.50 0.53
CA TRP A 692 -7.96 8.24 0.46
C TRP A 692 -8.14 9.70 0.93
N ALA A 693 -9.23 10.36 0.54
CA ALA A 693 -9.54 11.71 1.02
C ALA A 693 -9.81 11.74 2.54
N LYS A 694 -10.51 10.74 3.11
CA LYS A 694 -10.65 10.64 4.58
C LYS A 694 -9.30 10.45 5.25
N LEU A 695 -8.45 9.55 4.76
CA LEU A 695 -7.12 9.30 5.31
C LEU A 695 -6.21 10.54 5.21
N MET A 696 -6.14 11.20 4.05
CA MET A 696 -5.33 12.42 3.87
C MET A 696 -5.83 13.60 4.70
N ASN A 697 -7.15 13.72 4.90
CA ASN A 697 -7.73 14.67 5.85
C ASN A 697 -7.39 14.35 7.31
N THR A 698 -7.23 13.07 7.66
CA THR A 698 -6.72 12.65 8.97
C THR A 698 -5.25 13.01 9.12
N VAL A 699 -4.38 12.75 8.12
CA VAL A 699 -2.97 13.21 8.17
C VAL A 699 -2.90 14.72 8.37
N TYR A 700 -3.71 15.50 7.64
CA TYR A 700 -3.76 16.96 7.77
C TYR A 700 -4.28 17.42 9.15
N ALA A 701 -5.19 16.69 9.76
CA ALA A 701 -5.71 17.00 11.10
C ALA A 701 -4.72 16.63 12.22
N THR A 702 -3.93 15.56 12.04
CA THR A 702 -2.90 15.12 13.01
C THR A 702 -1.61 15.93 12.88
N ASN A 703 -1.17 16.24 11.67
CA ASN A 703 0.03 17.05 11.40
C ASN A 703 -0.15 17.86 10.09
N PRO A 704 -0.54 19.15 10.19
CA PRO A 704 -0.77 20.01 9.02
C PRO A 704 0.47 20.20 8.13
N ASP A 705 1.67 20.30 8.72
CA ASP A 705 2.93 20.60 8.02
C ASP A 705 3.39 19.46 7.10
N LEU A 706 2.96 18.22 7.36
CA LEU A 706 3.16 17.12 6.42
C LEU A 706 2.32 17.29 5.14
N VAL A 707 1.14 17.90 5.20
CA VAL A 707 0.17 17.91 4.08
C VAL A 707 0.11 19.23 3.32
N SER A 708 0.18 20.36 4.01
CA SER A 708 0.19 21.72 3.43
C SER A 708 1.50 22.45 3.72
N PRO A 709 2.67 21.93 3.27
CA PRO A 709 3.96 22.50 3.62
C PRO A 709 4.15 23.90 3.04
N ASN A 710 4.80 24.76 3.84
CA ASN A 710 5.25 26.09 3.41
C ASN A 710 6.21 26.04 2.21
N THR A 711 6.94 24.92 2.05
CA THR A 711 7.81 24.63 0.90
C THR A 711 7.06 23.88 -0.20
N LYS A 712 6.89 24.50 -1.36
CA LYS A 712 6.49 23.81 -2.60
C LYS A 712 7.67 23.02 -3.17
N MET A 713 7.40 22.05 -4.05
CA MET A 713 8.46 21.37 -4.83
C MET A 713 9.26 22.41 -5.61
N GLU A 714 10.59 22.40 -5.44
CA GLU A 714 11.46 23.33 -6.16
C GLU A 714 11.42 23.05 -7.66
N LYS A 715 11.30 24.10 -8.46
CA LYS A 715 11.22 23.99 -9.93
C LYS A 715 12.64 23.97 -10.52
N PRO A 716 13.11 22.85 -11.11
CA PRO A 716 14.47 22.79 -11.66
C PRO A 716 14.66 23.74 -12.85
N ALA A 717 15.86 24.30 -12.98
CA ALA A 717 16.16 25.39 -13.92
C ALA A 717 15.89 25.06 -15.40
N ASN A 718 15.96 23.78 -15.80
CA ASN A 718 15.68 23.37 -17.18
C ASN A 718 14.18 23.13 -17.46
N VAL A 719 13.28 23.22 -16.47
CA VAL A 719 11.83 23.14 -16.71
C VAL A 719 11.34 24.47 -17.29
N VAL A 720 11.16 24.50 -18.61
CA VAL A 720 10.72 25.69 -19.35
C VAL A 720 9.28 25.56 -19.80
N ALA A 721 8.54 26.69 -19.80
CA ALA A 721 7.29 26.79 -20.53
C ALA A 721 7.61 27.14 -21.98
N GLN A 722 7.13 26.34 -22.93
CA GLN A 722 7.40 26.53 -24.37
C GLN A 722 6.09 26.48 -25.15
N SER A 723 5.93 27.38 -26.12
CA SER A 723 4.76 27.40 -27.02
C SER A 723 4.97 26.48 -28.23
N PHE A 724 3.96 25.69 -28.56
CA PHE A 724 3.99 24.68 -29.62
C PHE A 724 2.59 24.44 -30.22
N CYS A 725 2.54 23.70 -31.31
CA CYS A 725 1.31 23.28 -31.97
C CYS A 725 0.70 22.07 -31.25
N GLY A 726 -0.42 22.25 -30.57
CA GLY A 726 -1.03 21.28 -29.65
C GLY A 726 -1.50 19.99 -30.30
N ILE A 727 -1.82 19.99 -31.60
CA ILE A 727 -2.12 18.76 -32.34
C ILE A 727 -0.88 18.02 -32.83
N SER A 728 0.30 18.67 -32.87
CA SER A 728 1.49 18.10 -33.53
C SER A 728 2.79 18.06 -32.72
N GLY A 729 2.86 18.64 -31.52
CA GLY A 729 4.03 18.60 -30.65
C GLY A 729 5.25 19.33 -31.23
N ARG A 730 5.07 20.10 -32.32
CA ARG A 730 6.10 20.83 -33.04
C ARG A 730 6.04 22.33 -32.77
N LEU A 731 7.13 23.03 -33.04
CA LEU A 731 7.23 24.48 -32.87
C LEU A 731 6.09 25.17 -33.63
N LEU A 732 5.43 26.11 -32.95
CA LEU A 732 4.14 26.67 -33.38
C LEU A 732 4.25 27.35 -34.77
N SER A 733 3.55 26.80 -35.77
CA SER A 733 3.39 27.45 -37.07
C SER A 733 2.33 28.55 -37.00
N SER A 734 2.43 29.56 -37.87
CA SER A 734 1.38 30.58 -38.02
C SER A 734 0.04 29.95 -38.40
N THR A 735 0.03 28.90 -39.23
CA THR A 735 -1.15 28.12 -39.59
C THR A 735 -1.81 27.45 -38.38
N CYS A 736 -1.02 26.80 -37.51
CA CYS A 736 -1.53 26.15 -36.30
C CYS A 736 -1.98 27.15 -35.23
N SER A 737 -1.32 28.31 -35.14
CA SER A 737 -1.76 29.42 -34.28
C SER A 737 -3.07 30.04 -34.77
N ALA A 738 -3.23 30.26 -36.08
CA ALA A 738 -4.46 30.77 -36.68
C ALA A 738 -5.63 29.76 -36.60
N ALA A 739 -5.31 28.47 -36.53
CA ALA A 739 -6.24 27.39 -36.25
C ALA A 739 -6.56 27.19 -34.75
N GLY A 740 -6.14 28.10 -33.86
CA GLY A 740 -6.44 28.02 -32.42
C GLY A 740 -5.83 26.82 -31.70
N PHE A 741 -4.92 26.08 -32.33
CA PHE A 741 -4.23 24.91 -31.75
C PHE A 741 -2.89 25.29 -31.08
N GLY A 742 -2.56 26.58 -30.97
CA GLY A 742 -1.39 27.03 -30.22
C GLY A 742 -1.57 26.83 -28.71
N VAL A 743 -0.64 26.11 -28.08
CA VAL A 743 -0.63 25.83 -26.63
C VAL A 743 0.75 26.12 -26.04
N THR A 744 0.82 26.34 -24.74
CA THR A 744 2.07 26.53 -23.99
C THR A 744 2.04 25.66 -22.74
N ASP A 745 3.08 24.85 -22.52
CA ASP A 745 3.16 23.91 -21.39
C ASP A 745 4.63 23.60 -21.06
N LEU A 746 4.87 22.76 -20.06
CA LEU A 746 6.19 22.45 -19.50
C LEU A 746 6.97 21.41 -20.31
N PHE A 747 8.27 21.68 -20.50
CA PHE A 747 9.25 20.80 -21.15
C PHE A 747 10.56 20.75 -20.36
N ASN A 748 11.26 19.62 -20.43
CA ASN A 748 12.63 19.47 -19.92
C ASN A 748 13.62 19.95 -20.99
N LYS A 749 14.09 21.20 -20.90
CA LYS A 749 15.01 21.82 -21.86
C LYS A 749 16.34 21.06 -22.02
N ALA A 750 16.77 20.30 -21.00
CA ALA A 750 18.01 19.53 -21.07
C ALA A 750 17.92 18.31 -22.00
N VAL A 751 16.71 17.87 -22.35
CA VAL A 751 16.48 16.69 -23.21
C VAL A 751 15.63 17.02 -24.44
N PHE A 752 14.53 17.77 -24.29
CA PHE A 752 13.61 18.07 -25.39
C PHE A 752 12.88 19.41 -25.25
N VAL A 753 12.97 20.21 -26.31
CA VAL A 753 11.99 21.26 -26.67
C VAL A 753 11.65 21.14 -28.16
N PRO A 754 10.43 21.48 -28.60
CA PRO A 754 10.05 21.44 -30.01
C PRO A 754 10.88 22.42 -30.88
N THR A 755 11.78 21.90 -31.71
CA THR A 755 12.64 22.69 -32.62
C THR A 755 12.16 22.72 -34.07
N LYS A 756 11.55 21.63 -34.56
CA LYS A 756 11.01 21.54 -35.92
C LYS A 756 9.67 22.27 -35.98
N VAL A 757 9.48 23.12 -36.98
CA VAL A 757 8.20 23.82 -37.24
C VAL A 757 7.10 22.82 -37.60
N ASP A 758 5.88 23.13 -37.16
CA ASP A 758 4.68 22.35 -37.46
C ASP A 758 4.37 22.23 -38.96
N ASP A 759 3.98 21.01 -39.36
CA ASP A 759 3.61 20.56 -40.70
C ASP A 759 2.27 19.79 -40.74
N SER A 760 1.49 19.88 -39.65
CA SER A 760 0.27 19.07 -39.49
C SER A 760 -0.91 19.56 -40.33
N ILE A 761 -1.06 20.87 -40.49
CA ILE A 761 -2.15 21.50 -41.24
C ILE A 761 -1.68 21.86 -42.64
N VAL A 762 -2.33 21.27 -43.64
CA VAL A 762 -2.39 21.87 -44.98
C VAL A 762 -3.66 22.70 -45.10
N SER A 763 -3.50 23.96 -45.52
CA SER A 763 -4.65 24.84 -45.78
C SER A 763 -5.43 24.30 -46.98
N SER A 764 -6.65 23.83 -46.76
CA SER A 764 -7.51 23.40 -47.87
C SER A 764 -8.33 24.57 -48.40
N SER A 765 -7.69 25.30 -49.31
CA SER A 765 -8.36 25.74 -50.52
C SER A 765 -9.07 24.53 -51.15
N ALA A 766 -10.36 24.65 -51.42
CA ALA A 766 -11.20 23.56 -51.93
C ALA A 766 -12.24 24.07 -52.93
N VAL A 767 -12.50 23.29 -53.98
CA VAL A 767 -13.66 23.48 -54.88
C VAL A 767 -14.76 22.48 -54.54
N THR A 768 -16.01 22.83 -54.82
CA THR A 768 -17.16 21.92 -54.67
C THR A 768 -17.61 21.42 -56.03
N ILE A 769 -17.72 20.10 -56.18
CA ILE A 769 -18.21 19.42 -57.39
C ILE A 769 -19.18 18.31 -56.96
N GLY A 770 -20.44 18.37 -57.37
CA GLY A 770 -21.46 17.39 -56.99
C GLY A 770 -21.71 17.33 -55.47
N GLY A 771 -21.58 18.48 -54.79
CA GLY A 771 -21.65 18.58 -53.33
C GLY A 771 -20.46 18.02 -52.56
N GLN A 772 -19.42 17.50 -53.23
CA GLN A 772 -18.19 16.99 -52.61
C GLN A 772 -17.04 17.99 -52.75
N LYS A 773 -16.15 18.07 -51.75
CA LYS A 773 -14.97 18.96 -51.77
C LYS A 773 -13.77 18.30 -52.44
N TYR A 774 -13.09 19.02 -53.34
CA TYR A 774 -11.88 18.58 -54.04
C TYR A 774 -10.74 19.60 -53.95
N THR A 775 -9.50 19.09 -54.01
CA THR A 775 -8.28 19.91 -54.03
C THR A 775 -8.14 20.65 -55.37
N PRO A 776 -7.95 21.98 -55.39
CA PRO A 776 -7.70 22.74 -56.61
C PRO A 776 -6.44 22.28 -57.34
N LEU A 777 -6.49 22.31 -58.67
CA LEU A 777 -5.34 22.16 -59.56
C LEU A 777 -4.69 23.54 -59.80
N LYS A 778 -3.48 23.54 -60.35
CA LYS A 778 -2.73 24.79 -60.66
C LYS A 778 -3.47 25.74 -61.61
N GLY A 779 -4.40 25.23 -62.43
CA GLY A 779 -5.24 26.01 -63.34
C GLY A 779 -6.62 26.39 -62.79
N THR A 780 -7.03 25.87 -61.62
CA THR A 780 -8.37 26.12 -61.07
C THR A 780 -8.58 27.63 -60.83
N PRO A 781 -9.63 28.25 -61.41
CA PRO A 781 -9.86 29.67 -61.26
C PRO A 781 -10.21 30.03 -59.81
N SER A 782 -9.51 31.03 -59.25
CA SER A 782 -9.66 31.45 -57.84
C SER A 782 -11.09 31.81 -57.44
N ALA A 783 -11.92 32.25 -58.38
CA ALA A 783 -13.33 32.58 -58.16
C ALA A 783 -14.21 31.37 -57.77
N PHE A 784 -13.74 30.13 -57.94
CA PHE A 784 -14.43 28.91 -57.48
C PHE A 784 -13.81 28.30 -56.21
N ILE A 785 -12.65 28.80 -55.77
CA ILE A 785 -11.91 28.25 -54.62
C ILE A 785 -12.51 28.80 -53.33
N THR A 786 -13.04 27.91 -52.50
CA THR A 786 -13.38 28.20 -51.10
C THR A 786 -12.16 27.99 -50.22
N ASN A 787 -11.72 29.03 -49.52
CA ASN A 787 -10.69 28.94 -48.49
C ASN A 787 -11.40 28.80 -47.13
N GLY A 788 -11.01 27.82 -46.32
CA GLY A 788 -11.62 27.64 -44.99
C GLY A 788 -11.70 26.20 -44.47
N GLY A 789 -11.06 25.23 -45.12
CA GLY A 789 -10.88 23.90 -44.53
C GLY A 789 -9.50 23.73 -43.91
N ILE A 790 -9.46 23.08 -42.76
CA ILE A 790 -8.24 22.47 -42.20
C ILE A 790 -8.24 21.02 -42.66
N ALA A 791 -7.20 20.61 -43.38
CA ALA A 791 -6.94 19.21 -43.69
C ALA A 791 -5.62 18.78 -43.06
N LEU A 792 -5.61 17.57 -42.47
CA LEU A 792 -4.39 16.98 -41.92
C LEU A 792 -3.47 16.51 -43.05
N SER A 793 -2.17 16.78 -42.93
CA SER A 793 -1.19 16.25 -43.88
C SER A 793 -1.08 14.71 -43.73
N PRO A 794 -1.02 13.92 -44.83
CA PRO A 794 -0.91 12.46 -44.73
C PRO A 794 0.36 11.99 -44.00
N SER A 795 1.44 12.77 -44.08
CA SER A 795 2.68 12.58 -43.33
C SER A 795 2.46 12.73 -41.82
N PHE A 796 1.71 13.76 -41.39
CA PHE A 796 1.32 13.94 -40.00
C PHE A 796 0.45 12.79 -39.49
N ALA A 797 -0.61 12.42 -40.22
CA ALA A 797 -1.50 11.34 -39.80
C ALA A 797 -0.75 9.99 -39.63
N LYS A 798 0.14 9.66 -40.58
CA LYS A 798 1.02 8.49 -40.48
C LYS A 798 1.97 8.57 -39.28
N ARG A 799 2.54 9.75 -39.00
CA ARG A 799 3.46 9.98 -37.88
C ARG A 799 2.76 9.77 -36.52
N MET A 800 1.56 10.32 -36.35
CA MET A 800 0.85 10.24 -35.06
C MET A 800 0.29 8.83 -34.78
N LEU A 801 -0.17 8.10 -35.80
CA LEU A 801 -0.66 6.72 -35.63
C LEU A 801 0.46 5.69 -35.40
N GLY A 802 1.70 5.99 -35.83
CA GLY A 802 2.88 5.16 -35.60
C GLY A 802 2.81 3.76 -36.23
N SER A 803 3.60 2.83 -35.69
CA SER A 803 3.66 1.43 -36.14
C SER A 803 2.38 0.63 -35.83
N LEU A 804 1.59 1.06 -34.84
CA LEU A 804 0.32 0.44 -34.46
C LEU A 804 -0.85 0.78 -35.41
N GLY A 805 -0.74 1.87 -36.19
CA GLY A 805 -1.81 2.32 -37.08
C GLY A 805 -3.04 2.80 -36.32
N GLY A 806 -4.23 2.59 -36.89
CA GLY A 806 -5.52 3.11 -36.42
C GLY A 806 -6.27 3.83 -37.54
N ASP A 807 -7.44 4.40 -37.23
CA ASP A 807 -8.22 5.19 -38.18
C ASP A 807 -7.76 6.67 -38.17
N PRO A 808 -7.23 7.22 -39.29
CA PRO A 808 -6.81 8.62 -39.36
C PRO A 808 -7.93 9.63 -39.13
N SER A 809 -9.19 9.26 -39.40
CA SER A 809 -10.34 10.16 -39.20
C SER A 809 -10.62 10.43 -37.72
N LYS A 810 -10.19 9.54 -36.82
CA LYS A 810 -10.35 9.68 -35.36
C LYS A 810 -9.31 10.57 -34.71
N LEU A 811 -8.26 11.02 -35.42
CA LEU A 811 -7.23 11.88 -34.85
C LEU A 811 -7.75 13.24 -34.40
N ILE A 812 -8.79 13.79 -35.04
CA ILE A 812 -9.50 15.00 -34.58
C ILE A 812 -10.97 14.66 -34.43
N SER A 813 -11.43 14.58 -33.17
CA SER A 813 -12.83 14.33 -32.84
C SER A 813 -13.72 15.54 -33.18
N HIS A 814 -14.95 15.27 -33.65
CA HIS A 814 -15.86 16.30 -34.15
C HIS A 814 -16.50 17.12 -33.01
N ALA A 815 -15.89 18.26 -32.65
CA ALA A 815 -16.49 19.23 -31.72
C ALA A 815 -16.46 20.70 -32.21
N SER A 816 -15.62 21.07 -33.19
CA SER A 816 -15.48 22.47 -33.64
C SER A 816 -15.20 22.68 -35.13
N TYR A 817 -15.04 21.60 -35.92
CA TYR A 817 -14.50 21.70 -37.28
C TYR A 817 -15.40 21.11 -38.37
N GLY A 818 -15.97 22.00 -39.19
CA GLY A 818 -16.71 21.68 -40.43
C GLY A 818 -15.82 21.20 -41.60
N GLY A 819 -14.81 20.39 -41.29
CA GLY A 819 -13.79 19.90 -42.20
C GLY A 819 -14.16 18.58 -42.88
N GLY A 820 -15.15 18.60 -43.78
CA GLY A 820 -15.41 17.46 -44.67
C GLY A 820 -14.18 17.11 -45.52
N ALA A 821 -13.82 15.83 -45.58
CA ALA A 821 -12.58 15.36 -46.21
C ALA A 821 -12.46 15.79 -47.67
N VAL A 822 -11.38 16.51 -48.00
CA VAL A 822 -11.12 17.02 -49.35
C VAL A 822 -10.47 15.93 -50.19
N ARG A 823 -11.09 15.59 -51.33
CA ARG A 823 -10.66 14.54 -52.25
C ARG A 823 -9.69 15.08 -53.31
N SER A 824 -8.82 14.21 -53.83
CA SER A 824 -8.10 14.51 -55.08
C SER A 824 -8.93 14.07 -56.28
N MET A 825 -8.92 14.87 -57.35
CA MET A 825 -9.46 14.56 -58.66
C MET A 825 -8.34 14.74 -59.69
N ARG A 826 -8.33 13.93 -60.75
CA ARG A 826 -7.45 14.15 -61.90
C ARG A 826 -8.21 14.93 -62.98
N ASP A 827 -7.50 15.83 -63.63
CA ASP A 827 -7.90 16.38 -64.92
C ASP A 827 -8.05 15.24 -65.94
N ASP A 828 -9.16 15.22 -66.70
CA ASP A 828 -9.40 14.25 -67.79
C ASP A 828 -8.89 14.73 -69.16
N GLY A 829 -8.44 15.98 -69.25
CA GLY A 829 -7.91 16.63 -70.45
C GLY A 829 -8.97 17.24 -71.38
N VAL A 830 -10.27 17.17 -71.05
CA VAL A 830 -11.37 17.53 -71.95
C VAL A 830 -12.12 18.77 -71.43
N ALA A 831 -12.44 19.71 -72.33
CA ALA A 831 -13.25 20.87 -71.98
C ALA A 831 -14.72 20.46 -71.73
N PRO A 832 -15.41 21.01 -70.72
CA PRO A 832 -16.68 20.46 -70.24
C PRO A 832 -17.83 20.62 -71.24
N ALA A 833 -18.86 19.77 -71.12
CA ALA A 833 -20.05 19.85 -71.94
C ALA A 833 -20.81 21.18 -71.70
N ALA A 834 -21.30 21.81 -72.78
CA ALA A 834 -22.00 23.08 -72.70
C ALA A 834 -23.36 22.93 -71.99
N PRO A 835 -23.73 23.84 -71.06
CA PRO A 835 -25.06 23.86 -70.46
C PRO A 835 -26.09 24.42 -71.46
N SER A 836 -27.35 24.05 -71.28
CA SER A 836 -28.48 24.69 -71.97
C SER A 836 -29.05 25.82 -71.10
N ALA A 837 -29.29 26.99 -71.68
CA ALA A 837 -29.78 28.17 -70.98
C ALA A 837 -31.26 28.47 -71.32
N ALA A 838 -31.99 28.98 -70.33
CA ALA A 838 -33.36 29.46 -70.44
C ALA A 838 -33.49 30.86 -69.80
N VAL A 839 -34.56 31.58 -70.12
CA VAL A 839 -34.88 32.89 -69.53
C VAL A 839 -36.35 32.97 -69.16
N ASN A 840 -36.65 33.54 -68.00
CA ASN A 840 -38.00 33.85 -67.53
C ASN A 840 -37.99 35.21 -66.84
N GLY A 841 -38.65 36.20 -67.44
CA GLY A 841 -38.51 37.61 -67.06
C GLY A 841 -37.04 38.04 -67.05
N SER A 842 -36.64 38.75 -65.99
CA SER A 842 -35.26 39.19 -65.77
C SER A 842 -34.31 38.09 -65.27
N THR A 843 -34.76 36.83 -65.12
CA THR A 843 -33.91 35.74 -64.61
C THR A 843 -33.52 34.78 -65.72
N ILE A 844 -32.22 34.62 -65.95
CA ILE A 844 -31.68 33.50 -66.73
C ILE A 844 -31.42 32.30 -65.80
N SER A 845 -31.59 31.09 -66.32
CA SER A 845 -31.28 29.82 -65.65
C SER A 845 -30.65 28.83 -66.62
N TRP A 846 -29.97 27.80 -66.11
CA TRP A 846 -29.28 26.84 -66.98
C TRP A 846 -29.24 25.43 -66.40
N SER A 847 -29.13 24.44 -67.30
CA SER A 847 -28.91 23.04 -66.94
C SER A 847 -27.57 22.85 -66.22
N ALA A 848 -27.40 21.72 -65.55
CA ALA A 848 -26.05 21.25 -65.26
C ALA A 848 -25.32 20.92 -66.57
N SER A 849 -23.99 20.91 -66.53
CA SER A 849 -23.17 20.18 -67.51
C SER A 849 -23.29 18.67 -67.27
N SER A 850 -23.00 17.85 -68.28
CA SER A 850 -22.85 16.39 -68.14
C SER A 850 -21.42 15.95 -67.76
N SER A 851 -20.45 16.87 -67.76
CA SER A 851 -19.08 16.64 -67.28
C SER A 851 -19.03 16.51 -65.75
N ARG A 852 -18.13 15.67 -65.23
CA ARG A 852 -18.12 15.20 -63.82
C ARG A 852 -17.21 16.00 -62.89
N ASP A 853 -16.53 17.00 -63.42
CA ASP A 853 -15.41 17.75 -62.83
C ASP A 853 -15.66 19.28 -62.83
N VAL A 854 -16.89 19.69 -63.15
CA VAL A 854 -17.30 21.10 -63.27
C VAL A 854 -17.38 21.77 -61.89
N VAL A 855 -16.56 22.80 -61.68
CA VAL A 855 -16.50 23.59 -60.44
C VAL A 855 -17.51 24.74 -60.42
N GLY A 856 -18.05 25.12 -61.59
CA GLY A 856 -19.09 26.12 -61.71
C GLY A 856 -19.28 26.64 -63.12
N TYR A 857 -19.80 27.88 -63.20
CA TYR A 857 -20.29 28.48 -64.43
C TYR A 857 -19.90 29.96 -64.50
N TYR A 858 -19.58 30.44 -65.70
CA TYR A 858 -19.48 31.87 -65.99
C TYR A 858 -20.66 32.33 -66.84
N ILE A 859 -21.13 33.54 -66.56
CA ILE A 859 -22.21 34.20 -67.29
C ILE A 859 -21.62 35.36 -68.09
N TYR A 860 -21.93 35.40 -69.38
CA TYR A 860 -21.46 36.42 -70.32
C TYR A 860 -22.64 37.20 -70.91
N LYS A 861 -22.44 38.50 -71.17
CA LYS A 861 -23.35 39.29 -72.02
C LYS A 861 -22.83 39.26 -73.46
N GLN A 862 -23.67 38.92 -74.42
CA GLN A 862 -23.29 38.93 -75.84
C GLN A 862 -22.90 40.35 -76.27
N GLY A 863 -21.74 40.49 -76.92
CA GLY A 863 -21.16 41.80 -77.23
C GLY A 863 -20.53 42.53 -76.02
N GLY A 864 -20.36 41.85 -74.89
CA GLY A 864 -19.71 42.37 -73.68
C GLY A 864 -18.85 41.30 -72.98
N GLY A 865 -18.36 41.62 -71.79
CA GLY A 865 -17.52 40.71 -70.99
C GLY A 865 -18.30 39.71 -70.13
N ARG A 866 -17.56 38.99 -69.29
CA ARG A 866 -18.11 38.16 -68.21
C ARG A 866 -18.79 39.06 -67.16
N ILE A 867 -20.07 38.80 -66.88
CA ILE A 867 -20.90 39.56 -65.93
C ILE A 867 -21.19 38.82 -64.63
N GLY A 868 -20.76 37.56 -64.50
CA GLY A 868 -20.99 36.76 -63.30
C GLY A 868 -20.24 35.43 -63.28
N THR A 869 -20.11 34.90 -62.07
CA THR A 869 -19.58 33.58 -61.74
C THR A 869 -20.53 32.94 -60.73
N ILE A 870 -20.81 31.65 -60.87
CA ILE A 870 -21.68 30.86 -59.98
C ILE A 870 -21.06 29.46 -59.81
N SER A 871 -20.66 29.09 -58.60
CA SER A 871 -20.09 27.76 -58.31
C SER A 871 -21.11 26.63 -58.47
N GLU A 872 -20.67 25.40 -58.73
CA GLU A 872 -21.56 24.28 -59.14
C GLU A 872 -22.71 24.01 -58.15
N GLY A 873 -22.40 23.97 -56.85
CA GLY A 873 -23.37 23.77 -55.77
C GLY A 873 -24.27 24.98 -55.43
N SER A 874 -24.21 26.06 -56.22
CA SER A 874 -25.12 27.21 -56.10
C SER A 874 -26.33 27.09 -57.03
N ARG A 875 -27.39 27.84 -56.75
CA ARG A 875 -28.58 27.89 -57.63
C ARG A 875 -28.18 28.37 -59.03
N ARG A 876 -28.38 27.52 -60.06
CA ARG A 876 -28.07 27.78 -61.48
C ARG A 876 -29.07 28.76 -62.13
N SER A 877 -29.15 29.96 -61.57
CA SER A 877 -29.96 31.08 -62.08
C SER A 877 -29.39 32.42 -61.62
N ARG A 878 -29.50 33.46 -62.45
CA ARG A 878 -29.03 34.82 -62.14
C ARG A 878 -29.96 35.86 -62.73
N THR A 879 -30.29 36.89 -61.95
CA THR A 879 -31.02 38.07 -62.44
C THR A 879 -30.09 38.92 -63.31
N VAL A 880 -30.59 39.37 -64.46
CA VAL A 880 -29.87 40.17 -65.46
C VAL A 880 -30.72 41.34 -65.94
N GLY A 881 -30.07 42.41 -66.40
CA GLY A 881 -30.74 43.50 -67.12
C GLY A 881 -31.10 43.10 -68.56
N TYR A 882 -31.56 44.06 -69.37
CA TYR A 882 -31.88 43.81 -70.77
C TYR A 882 -30.63 43.50 -71.62
N GLY A 883 -30.77 42.55 -72.55
CA GLY A 883 -29.73 42.10 -73.47
C GLY A 883 -29.76 40.60 -73.74
N SER A 884 -28.79 40.14 -74.52
CA SER A 884 -28.56 38.72 -74.81
C SER A 884 -27.42 38.16 -73.97
N TYR A 885 -27.56 36.91 -73.51
CA TYR A 885 -26.68 36.27 -72.54
C TYR A 885 -26.40 34.81 -72.92
N TYR A 886 -25.23 34.31 -72.53
CA TYR A 886 -24.87 32.90 -72.60
C TYR A 886 -24.08 32.46 -71.36
N VAL A 887 -24.01 31.16 -71.14
CA VAL A 887 -23.34 30.53 -70.00
C VAL A 887 -22.31 29.53 -70.50
N THR A 888 -21.16 29.47 -69.84
CA THR A 888 -20.19 28.37 -69.98
C THR A 888 -20.10 27.59 -68.66
N ALA A 889 -19.90 26.28 -68.76
CA ALA A 889 -19.43 25.47 -67.64
C ALA A 889 -17.90 25.58 -67.55
N VAL A 890 -17.35 25.49 -66.34
CA VAL A 890 -15.90 25.57 -66.09
C VAL A 890 -15.44 24.34 -65.31
N ASP A 891 -14.42 23.66 -65.82
CA ASP A 891 -13.86 22.46 -65.19
C ASP A 891 -12.83 22.78 -64.09
N ILE A 892 -12.41 21.74 -63.36
CA ILE A 892 -11.41 21.85 -62.29
C ILE A 892 -10.03 22.30 -62.80
N ALA A 893 -9.69 22.05 -64.08
CA ALA A 893 -8.46 22.55 -64.70
C ALA A 893 -8.56 24.03 -65.14
N GLY A 894 -9.77 24.60 -65.17
CA GLY A 894 -10.07 25.98 -65.53
C GLY A 894 -10.45 26.20 -66.99
N ARG A 895 -10.71 25.14 -67.78
CA ARG A 895 -11.18 25.26 -69.17
C ARG A 895 -12.68 25.50 -69.19
N GLU A 896 -13.12 26.31 -70.16
CA GLU A 896 -14.54 26.60 -70.37
C GLU A 896 -15.16 25.69 -71.44
N SER A 897 -16.44 25.36 -71.26
CA SER A 897 -17.25 24.72 -72.30
C SER A 897 -17.39 25.63 -73.52
N ARG A 898 -17.90 25.06 -74.62
CA ARG A 898 -18.58 25.89 -75.64
C ARG A 898 -19.72 26.68 -74.97
N ALA A 899 -20.06 27.85 -75.51
CA ALA A 899 -21.18 28.64 -75.03
C ALA A 899 -22.50 27.84 -75.10
N SER A 900 -23.39 28.10 -74.15
CA SER A 900 -24.81 27.70 -74.24
C SER A 900 -25.47 28.30 -75.49
N ASN A 901 -26.70 27.84 -75.78
CA ASN A 901 -27.61 28.66 -76.58
C ASN A 901 -27.74 30.05 -75.95
N VAL A 902 -27.87 31.08 -76.80
CA VAL A 902 -28.07 32.46 -76.36
C VAL A 902 -29.51 32.65 -75.93
N VAL A 903 -29.73 33.33 -74.81
CA VAL A 903 -31.04 33.74 -74.31
C VAL A 903 -31.12 35.25 -74.15
N SER A 904 -32.24 35.85 -74.51
CA SER A 904 -32.40 37.32 -74.53
C SER A 904 -33.53 37.78 -73.62
N TYR A 905 -33.24 38.72 -72.73
CA TYR A 905 -34.26 39.47 -72.00
C TYR A 905 -34.42 40.85 -72.67
N SER A 906 -35.57 41.07 -73.29
CA SER A 906 -35.88 42.30 -74.04
C SER A 906 -36.79 43.22 -73.23
N ALA A 907 -36.64 44.54 -73.43
CA ALA A 907 -37.57 45.51 -72.89
C ALA A 907 -38.98 45.33 -73.49
N PRO A 908 -40.06 45.54 -72.72
CA PRO A 908 -41.41 45.55 -73.27
C PRO A 908 -41.56 46.68 -74.31
N PRO A 909 -42.32 46.47 -75.40
CA PRO A 909 -42.46 47.45 -76.47
C PRO A 909 -43.23 48.70 -75.99
N PRO A 910 -42.86 49.91 -76.46
CA PRO A 910 -43.58 51.14 -76.10
C PRO A 910 -45.01 51.16 -76.67
N PRO A 911 -45.96 51.84 -76.00
CA PRO A 911 -47.35 51.94 -76.46
C PRO A 911 -47.45 52.71 -77.78
N LYS A 912 -48.36 52.27 -78.66
CA LYS A 912 -48.59 52.89 -79.98
C LYS A 912 -49.28 54.26 -79.85
N PRO A 913 -48.84 55.29 -80.60
CA PRO A 913 -49.59 56.54 -80.72
C PRO A 913 -50.86 56.35 -81.57
N LYS A 914 -51.86 57.21 -81.37
CA LYS A 914 -53.05 57.36 -82.23
C LYS A 914 -53.14 58.80 -82.77
N PRO A 915 -53.67 59.04 -83.99
CA PRO A 915 -53.78 60.39 -84.56
C PRO A 915 -54.92 61.22 -83.96
N SER A 916 -54.86 62.53 -84.18
CA SER A 916 -55.79 63.55 -83.69
C SER A 916 -56.94 63.89 -84.65
N THR A 917 -58.11 64.23 -84.11
CA THR A 917 -59.08 65.15 -84.73
C THR A 917 -59.69 66.07 -83.67
N ASN A 918 -59.86 67.35 -84.02
CA ASN A 918 -60.60 68.35 -83.23
C ASN A 918 -61.95 68.63 -83.91
N SER A 919 -63.02 68.84 -83.14
CA SER A 919 -63.94 70.00 -83.33
C SER A 919 -65.04 70.10 -82.26
N SER A 920 -65.28 71.35 -81.86
CA SER A 920 -66.47 71.96 -81.23
C SER A 920 -67.86 71.42 -81.66
N GLY A 921 -68.96 71.64 -80.92
CA GLY A 921 -69.16 72.39 -79.66
C GLY A 921 -70.55 73.06 -79.58
N ASN A 922 -70.89 73.72 -78.45
CA ASN A 922 -72.12 74.49 -78.17
C ASN A 922 -73.48 73.72 -78.15
N SER A 923 -74.56 74.18 -77.48
CA SER A 923 -74.70 75.10 -76.33
C SER A 923 -76.16 75.18 -75.81
N GLY A 924 -76.32 75.36 -74.49
CA GLY A 924 -77.53 75.85 -73.81
C GLY A 924 -78.60 74.80 -73.45
N SER A 925 -79.55 75.05 -72.53
CA SER A 925 -79.64 76.03 -71.42
C SER A 925 -81.01 75.91 -70.74
N THR A 926 -81.07 75.73 -69.39
CA THR A 926 -82.27 75.88 -68.50
C THR A 926 -83.53 75.05 -68.84
N SER A 927 -84.37 74.57 -67.91
CA SER A 927 -84.38 74.38 -66.44
C SER A 927 -85.52 73.38 -66.16
N GLU A 928 -85.49 72.47 -65.18
CA GLU A 928 -85.86 72.60 -63.75
C GLU A 928 -85.74 71.19 -63.09
N GLY A 929 -86.01 71.04 -61.77
CA GLY A 929 -86.53 69.75 -61.23
C GLY A 929 -85.67 68.89 -60.28
N SER A 930 -85.40 69.39 -59.06
CA SER A 930 -85.32 68.66 -57.77
C SER A 930 -84.61 67.29 -57.58
N SER A 931 -83.73 67.25 -56.54
CA SER A 931 -83.47 66.15 -55.55
C SER A 931 -82.88 64.79 -56.00
N SER A 932 -81.97 64.15 -55.25
CA SER A 932 -81.24 64.55 -54.02
C SER A 932 -80.10 63.59 -53.64
N ASN A 933 -78.98 64.14 -53.16
CA ASN A 933 -78.04 63.64 -52.13
C ASN A 933 -77.29 62.29 -52.34
N GLU A 934 -76.10 62.01 -51.79
CA GLU A 934 -74.88 62.72 -51.27
C GLU A 934 -73.90 61.59 -50.84
N GLY A 935 -72.59 61.71 -50.56
CA GLY A 935 -71.52 62.73 -50.55
C GLY A 935 -70.28 61.99 -49.98
N GLY A 936 -69.01 62.13 -50.42
CA GLY A 936 -68.16 63.34 -50.43
C GLY A 936 -67.34 63.45 -49.12
N ASN A 937 -66.04 63.77 -49.05
CA ASN A 937 -64.95 63.86 -50.05
C ASN A 937 -63.56 63.86 -49.32
N ALA A 938 -62.43 63.91 -50.03
CA ALA A 938 -61.04 64.03 -49.50
C ALA A 938 -60.68 65.51 -49.09
N PRO A 939 -59.46 65.92 -48.62
CA PRO A 939 -58.08 65.51 -49.04
C PRO A 939 -57.00 65.41 -47.91
N ALA A 940 -55.71 65.19 -48.26
CA ALA A 940 -54.58 65.25 -47.31
C ALA A 940 -53.18 65.49 -47.95
N THR A 941 -52.36 66.40 -47.37
CA THR A 941 -50.87 66.55 -47.43
C THR A 941 -50.47 67.92 -46.82
N PRO A 942 -49.19 68.25 -46.44
CA PRO A 942 -47.95 67.45 -46.37
C PRO A 942 -47.02 67.70 -45.10
N VAL A 943 -45.80 67.13 -45.13
CA VAL A 943 -44.51 67.49 -44.44
C VAL A 943 -44.19 67.11 -42.96
N THR A 944 -42.92 66.67 -42.75
CA THR A 944 -42.04 66.75 -41.52
C THR A 944 -42.35 65.88 -40.27
N PRO A 945 -41.38 65.64 -39.34
CA PRO A 945 -39.95 65.31 -39.51
C PRO A 945 -39.49 64.09 -38.61
N GLN A 946 -38.30 64.15 -37.97
CA GLN A 946 -37.61 63.03 -37.29
C GLN A 946 -37.94 62.83 -35.78
N ALA A 947 -37.89 61.56 -35.37
CA ALA A 947 -37.31 60.98 -34.14
C ALA A 947 -37.76 61.43 -32.71
N GLU A 948 -38.28 60.46 -31.93
CA GLU A 948 -37.90 60.22 -30.52
C GLU A 948 -38.33 58.82 -30.02
N GLN A 949 -37.85 58.41 -28.83
CA GLN A 949 -38.33 57.31 -27.96
C GLN A 949 -38.86 57.94 -26.64
N PRO A 950 -39.44 57.24 -25.62
CA PRO A 950 -39.77 55.81 -25.43
C PRO A 950 -41.25 55.59 -24.97
N ALA A 951 -41.62 54.40 -24.43
CA ALA A 951 -42.52 54.17 -23.27
C ALA A 951 -42.83 52.66 -23.01
N GLU A 952 -43.37 52.33 -21.82
CA GLU A 952 -43.78 50.98 -21.34
C GLU A 952 -45.30 50.89 -21.01
N GLU A 953 -45.72 49.83 -20.27
CA GLU A 953 -47.07 49.50 -19.73
C GLU A 953 -48.12 48.99 -20.76
N THR A 954 -49.09 48.10 -20.47
CA THR A 954 -49.58 47.36 -19.27
C THR A 954 -50.18 45.98 -19.74
N ALA A 955 -50.66 44.96 -18.99
CA ALA A 955 -50.82 44.61 -17.56
C ALA A 955 -50.97 43.05 -17.38
N THR A 956 -51.13 42.59 -16.13
CA THR A 956 -51.52 41.24 -15.61
C THR A 956 -53.06 40.99 -15.64
N PRO A 957 -53.68 39.80 -15.35
CA PRO A 957 -53.38 38.88 -14.21
C PRO A 957 -53.75 37.36 -14.24
N SER A 958 -53.30 36.63 -13.19
CA SER A 958 -53.94 35.47 -12.49
C SER A 958 -54.12 34.11 -13.22
N ALA A 959 -54.12 32.92 -12.57
CA ALA A 959 -53.40 32.35 -11.41
C ALA A 959 -53.71 30.82 -11.33
N ALA A 960 -52.81 30.01 -10.75
CA ALA A 960 -53.07 28.64 -10.26
C ALA A 960 -51.96 28.20 -9.28
N GLU A 961 -52.27 27.31 -8.33
CA GLU A 961 -51.45 27.01 -7.15
C GLU A 961 -50.68 25.66 -7.25
N GLY A 962 -49.66 25.47 -6.40
CA GLY A 962 -48.84 24.24 -6.35
C GLY A 962 -47.66 24.30 -5.38
N GLU A 963 -47.91 23.96 -4.13
CA GLU A 963 -46.95 23.68 -3.03
C GLU A 963 -45.98 22.52 -3.37
N SER A 964 -44.79 22.31 -2.77
CA SER A 964 -43.88 23.07 -1.87
C SER A 964 -42.42 22.52 -2.10
N GLU A 965 -41.31 22.84 -1.42
CA GLU A 965 -41.00 23.61 -0.21
C GLU A 965 -39.51 24.07 -0.18
N SER A 966 -39.00 24.49 0.97
CA SER A 966 -37.60 24.84 1.27
C SER A 966 -36.74 23.66 1.75
N GLY A 967 -35.41 23.68 1.68
CA GLY A 967 -34.53 24.74 1.15
C GLY A 967 -33.03 24.52 1.47
N THR A 968 -32.21 25.52 1.14
CA THR A 968 -30.78 25.70 1.49
C THR A 968 -30.60 26.17 2.95
N PRO A 969 -29.38 26.15 3.56
CA PRO A 969 -28.03 26.08 2.97
C PRO A 969 -27.50 24.68 2.64
#